data_AF-A0A2D6HK10-F1
#
_entry.id   AF-A0A2D6HK10-F1
#
_cell.length_a   1.000
_cell.length_b   1.000
_cell.length_c   1.000
_cell.angle_alpha   90.00
_cell.angle_beta   90.00
_cell.angle_gamma   90.00
#
_symmetry.space_group_name_H-M   'P 1'
#
loop_
_entity.id
_entity.type
_entity.pdbx_description
1 polymer ?
#
loop_
_entity_poly.entity_id
_entity_poly.type
_entity_poly.pdbx_seq_one_letter_code
_entity_poly.pdbx_strand_id
1 'polypeptide(L)'
;MLTRRWITTAVLLLFAMPVLGAVVGEPKKPYADRDDDIPREHVEEIADGRHEYTIEFKGTVDGAMTRTPIGYGAFTQGWQPNRSVLIENVGETDVVNPRLIVNGRRDWQTLESIVAEATRGCESEAEKARAIWEFVRRQRFHACTWDGECSDALKALNVYGYTLCGNQAQVITDLWRAAGLKTRRCYPIGHCVSEVLYGGRYHLMDSDEHVICLLRDNQTLASAEEIVRDHDLVKRTHTYGIGRSDGRQTDEFSASLYVHEGKRAGTYGVAARHSMDLTLRPGESIELRWDHIGKQYTSGTALEPGQRKRDGLGDLLAGWGTTAYDNMRNGKLRYRPDLGSPLSQSGTETVDNITFDLKADGLTVTDTERPGVVTWRFSSPYVFVGGQASAAAEGGEGSVAEWRWSTDGKSWKTVATTRGRETRPLIASLDKVVSPRGQPTYTFWLQLLMRGNVVVREVAFENDIQTSALSLPELTAGDNRVVFTDSSPGSRNVRIAHRWLERIAWRAPYPPAEALAPLDGATVEGTQVRFAWSQATDSDGAALVDYHFELSAHADMRWPLSPNFEKRISLTPFKGKTQWTAPYVGLLNPDTTYFWRVRGLDANGVWSPWSRTFRFQTRAPGVPLDVKLRPDKHGGLTLVWRPNPQGKTPADFKIYGSNEKGFSVGDSEYVVFRAKGFVRSIEEYADKPADAHDAGSVKTLSNLIARTAEAELRVVGPGIDLPNTNRAFYRVVAIDEAGNESGPSDYAEVPRPFVFTRPPTAKYGKPYRYQPDVIRSIGDLRCRRSPKSSYNAAFWDREQLMFEAVRLPPGLSQDPCSGLISGVPAQAGQYEMVFEVGADPGETRTVSQGLRVEK
;
A
#
# COMPACT_ATOMS: atom_id res chain seq x y z
N MET A 1 63.03 5.82 -19.57
CA MET A 1 63.75 5.87 -18.27
C MET A 1 62.90 6.67 -17.28
N LEU A 2 62.83 6.18 -16.03
CA LEU A 2 62.28 6.81 -14.81
C LEU A 2 60.75 6.78 -14.56
N THR A 3 60.34 5.58 -14.14
CA THR A 3 59.47 5.24 -13.01
C THR A 3 59.05 6.34 -12.01
N ARG A 4 57.75 6.38 -11.66
CA ARG A 4 57.26 6.59 -10.27
C ARG A 4 55.89 5.92 -10.10
N ARG A 5 55.89 4.74 -9.49
CA ARG A 5 54.70 4.06 -8.93
C ARG A 5 54.40 4.69 -7.57
N TRP A 6 53.18 5.18 -7.37
CA TRP A 6 52.65 5.50 -6.05
C TRP A 6 51.86 4.27 -5.55
N ILE A 7 52.41 3.61 -4.54
CA ILE A 7 51.71 2.59 -3.76
C ILE A 7 51.03 3.34 -2.61
N THR A 8 49.73 3.55 -2.69
CA THR A 8 48.92 4.00 -1.57
C THR A 8 48.51 2.79 -0.75
N THR A 9 49.25 2.54 0.33
CA THR A 9 48.89 1.58 1.37
C THR A 9 47.64 2.09 2.09
N ALA A 10 46.46 1.60 1.69
CA ALA A 10 45.23 1.84 2.44
C ALA A 10 45.25 1.01 3.72
N VAL A 11 45.62 1.65 4.85
CA VAL A 11 45.40 1.09 6.18
C VAL A 11 43.89 1.10 6.41
N LEU A 12 43.26 -0.07 6.23
CA LEU A 12 41.87 -0.31 6.62
C LEU A 12 41.81 -0.33 8.15
N LEU A 13 41.60 0.83 8.76
CA LEU A 13 41.15 0.93 10.15
C LEU A 13 39.70 0.43 10.18
N LEU A 14 39.53 -0.88 10.35
CA LEU A 14 38.29 -1.52 10.78
C LEU A 14 37.99 -1.00 12.20
N PHE A 15 37.28 0.13 12.28
CA PHE A 15 36.53 0.44 13.48
C PHE A 15 35.49 -0.67 13.63
N ALA A 16 35.70 -1.56 14.62
CA ALA A 16 34.69 -2.48 15.09
C ALA A 16 33.52 -1.63 15.60
N MET A 17 32.55 -1.37 14.74
CA MET A 17 31.25 -0.87 15.19
C MET A 17 30.74 -1.88 16.22
N PRO A 18 30.25 -1.44 17.38
CA PRO A 18 29.62 -2.35 18.33
C PRO A 18 28.49 -3.05 17.59
N VAL A 19 28.66 -4.35 17.36
CA VAL A 19 27.62 -5.23 16.79
C VAL A 19 26.54 -5.29 17.86
N LEU A 20 25.55 -4.43 17.71
CA LEU A 20 24.30 -4.47 18.45
C LEU A 20 23.40 -5.47 17.73
N GLY A 21 22.78 -6.38 18.46
CA GLY A 21 21.81 -7.33 17.92
C GLY A 21 20.53 -6.64 17.44
N ALA A 22 19.42 -7.39 17.43
CA ALA A 22 18.11 -6.87 17.08
C ALA A 22 17.76 -5.62 17.90
N VAL A 23 16.87 -4.80 17.36
CA VAL A 23 16.46 -3.56 18.02
C VAL A 23 15.54 -3.92 19.18
N VAL A 24 15.96 -3.54 20.38
CA VAL A 24 15.17 -3.67 21.61
C VAL A 24 14.62 -2.31 21.98
N GLY A 25 13.30 -2.14 21.84
CA GLY A 25 12.54 -0.98 22.30
C GLY A 25 11.68 -1.33 23.51
N GLU A 26 10.81 -0.40 23.92
CA GLU A 26 9.87 -0.64 25.00
C GLU A 26 8.82 -1.71 24.59
N PRO A 27 8.55 -2.72 25.42
CA PRO A 27 7.44 -3.64 25.16
C PRO A 27 6.12 -2.90 25.02
N LYS A 28 5.24 -3.39 24.14
CA LYS A 28 3.87 -2.90 24.08
C LYS A 28 3.19 -3.17 25.41
N LYS A 29 2.54 -2.15 25.97
CA LYS A 29 1.73 -2.32 27.17
C LYS A 29 0.64 -3.37 26.91
N PRO A 30 0.47 -4.38 27.78
CA PRO A 30 -0.63 -5.31 27.68
C PRO A 30 -1.97 -4.58 27.66
N TYR A 31 -2.96 -5.19 27.01
CA TYR A 31 -4.33 -4.72 27.13
C TYR A 31 -4.77 -4.78 28.60
N ALA A 32 -5.59 -3.82 29.02
CA ALA A 32 -6.14 -3.83 30.37
C ALA A 32 -7.11 -5.02 30.51
N ASP A 33 -6.69 -5.98 31.31
CA ASP A 33 -7.54 -7.07 31.77
C ASP A 33 -8.47 -6.53 32.85
N ARG A 34 -9.69 -7.05 32.88
CA ARG A 34 -10.67 -6.75 33.91
C ARG A 34 -10.67 -7.88 34.94
N ASP A 35 -11.06 -7.57 36.16
CA ASP A 35 -11.15 -8.56 37.24
C ASP A 35 -12.17 -9.67 36.93
N ASP A 36 -13.13 -9.41 36.03
CA ASP A 36 -14.14 -10.34 35.55
C ASP A 36 -13.79 -11.04 34.21
N ASP A 37 -12.59 -10.80 33.65
CA ASP A 37 -12.09 -11.57 32.52
C ASP A 37 -11.70 -12.98 32.98
N ILE A 38 -12.15 -14.00 32.24
CA ILE A 38 -11.95 -15.39 32.63
C ILE A 38 -10.83 -16.01 31.79
N PRO A 39 -9.69 -16.41 32.37
CA PRO A 39 -8.65 -17.11 31.64
C PRO A 39 -9.10 -18.52 31.27
N ARG A 40 -8.79 -18.92 30.04
CA ARG A 40 -9.08 -20.25 29.50
C ARG A 40 -7.85 -20.87 28.89
N GLU A 41 -7.80 -22.19 28.99
CA GLU A 41 -6.82 -23.03 28.32
C GLU A 41 -7.54 -24.24 27.71
N HIS A 42 -7.16 -24.58 26.47
CA HIS A 42 -7.53 -25.84 25.82
C HIS A 42 -6.24 -26.56 25.46
N VAL A 43 -6.12 -27.83 25.87
CA VAL A 43 -4.98 -28.69 25.55
C VAL A 43 -5.45 -29.86 24.71
N GLU A 44 -4.77 -30.09 23.59
CA GLU A 44 -5.01 -31.19 22.67
C GLU A 44 -3.74 -32.04 22.55
N GLU A 45 -3.86 -33.36 22.68
CA GLU A 45 -2.77 -34.33 22.43
C GLU A 45 -3.01 -35.00 21.08
N ILE A 46 -2.02 -34.99 20.20
CA ILE A 46 -2.16 -35.35 18.79
C ILE A 46 -1.14 -36.41 18.40
N ALA A 47 -1.63 -37.54 17.90
CA ALA A 47 -0.81 -38.62 17.35
C ALA A 47 -0.95 -38.78 15.81
N ASP A 48 -1.92 -38.11 15.21
CA ASP A 48 -2.24 -38.20 13.78
C ASP A 48 -1.65 -37.02 12.99
N GLY A 49 -1.19 -37.27 11.76
CA GLY A 49 -0.62 -36.23 10.89
C GLY A 49 -1.64 -35.18 10.41
N ARG A 50 -2.94 -35.43 10.64
CA ARG A 50 -4.03 -34.48 10.47
C ARG A 50 -5.06 -34.73 11.57
N HIS A 51 -5.34 -33.69 12.35
CA HIS A 51 -6.27 -33.76 13.47
C HIS A 51 -7.20 -32.55 13.49
N GLU A 52 -8.48 -32.75 13.79
CA GLU A 52 -9.47 -31.68 13.86
C GLU A 52 -10.15 -31.67 15.23
N TYR A 53 -10.31 -30.48 15.80
CA TYR A 53 -10.99 -30.26 17.06
C TYR A 53 -11.70 -28.91 17.05
N THR A 54 -12.58 -28.69 18.03
CA THR A 54 -13.35 -27.44 18.17
C THR A 54 -13.05 -26.80 19.51
N ILE A 55 -12.85 -25.49 19.51
CA ILE A 55 -12.76 -24.66 20.72
C ILE A 55 -13.96 -23.72 20.74
N GLU A 56 -14.78 -23.82 21.78
CA GLU A 56 -15.86 -22.88 22.06
C GLU A 56 -15.30 -21.67 22.81
N PHE A 57 -15.26 -20.50 22.16
CA PHE A 57 -14.92 -19.23 22.79
C PHE A 57 -16.20 -18.60 23.35
N LYS A 58 -16.40 -18.66 24.67
CA LYS A 58 -17.66 -18.26 25.33
C LYS A 58 -17.76 -16.76 25.65
N GLY A 59 -16.69 -16.00 25.43
CA GLY A 59 -16.74 -14.54 25.52
C GLY A 59 -17.60 -13.92 24.41
N THR A 60 -18.11 -12.72 24.65
CA THR A 60 -19.03 -12.02 23.74
C THR A 60 -18.35 -11.00 22.83
N VAL A 61 -17.04 -10.80 23.00
CA VAL A 61 -16.19 -9.94 22.16
C VAL A 61 -14.85 -10.61 21.88
N ASP A 62 -14.24 -10.28 20.74
CA ASP A 62 -12.94 -10.81 20.35
C ASP A 62 -12.00 -9.74 19.75
N GLY A 63 -10.79 -10.18 19.40
CA GLY A 63 -9.75 -9.31 18.83
C GLY A 63 -10.09 -8.78 17.44
N ALA A 64 -10.81 -9.54 16.63
CA ALA A 64 -11.21 -9.14 15.29
C ALA A 64 -12.33 -8.08 15.32
N MET A 65 -13.29 -8.24 16.24
CA MET A 65 -14.37 -7.28 16.47
C MET A 65 -13.88 -5.94 17.02
N THR A 66 -12.69 -5.90 17.61
CA THR A 66 -12.12 -4.67 18.21
C THR A 66 -10.99 -4.04 17.38
N ARG A 67 -10.75 -4.56 16.18
CA ARG A 67 -9.75 -4.06 15.24
C ARG A 67 -10.37 -3.02 14.31
N THR A 68 -9.71 -1.88 14.12
CA THR A 68 -10.13 -0.92 13.08
C THR A 68 -9.98 -1.53 11.69
N PRO A 69 -10.81 -1.12 10.70
CA PRO A 69 -10.59 -1.50 9.30
C PRO A 69 -9.14 -1.25 8.87
N ILE A 70 -8.55 -2.22 8.17
CA ILE A 70 -7.16 -2.12 7.70
C ILE A 70 -7.10 -1.18 6.50
N GLY A 71 -6.29 -0.14 6.60
CA GLY A 71 -6.06 0.88 5.57
C GLY A 71 -4.58 1.04 5.26
N TYR A 72 -4.22 2.13 4.57
CA TYR A 72 -2.83 2.44 4.24
C TYR A 72 -1.93 2.50 5.48
N GLY A 73 -2.37 3.23 6.51
CA GLY A 73 -1.64 3.37 7.76
C GLY A 73 -1.84 2.18 8.71
N ALA A 74 -0.98 2.10 9.72
CA ALA A 74 -1.09 1.11 10.79
C ALA A 74 -2.46 1.19 11.49
N PHE A 75 -3.04 0.04 11.81
CA PHE A 75 -4.36 -0.08 12.42
C PHE A 75 -4.27 -0.01 13.94
N THR A 76 -5.39 0.29 14.60
CA THR A 76 -5.51 0.15 16.06
C THR A 76 -6.39 -1.04 16.41
N GLN A 77 -6.18 -1.58 17.60
CA GLN A 77 -6.94 -2.70 18.15
C GLN A 77 -7.28 -2.36 19.59
N GLY A 78 -8.57 -2.31 19.92
CA GLY A 78 -9.05 -1.92 21.26
C GLY A 78 -8.79 -2.99 22.33
N TRP A 79 -8.92 -4.27 21.96
CA TRP A 79 -8.67 -5.40 22.86
C TRP A 79 -8.18 -6.63 22.09
N GLN A 80 -7.47 -7.53 22.75
CA GLN A 80 -7.05 -8.81 22.16
C GLN A 80 -7.15 -9.90 23.23
N PRO A 81 -8.12 -10.83 23.15
CA PRO A 81 -8.25 -11.92 24.12
C PRO A 81 -7.25 -13.05 23.92
N ASN A 82 -6.80 -13.28 22.68
CA ASN A 82 -5.83 -14.35 22.41
C ASN A 82 -4.51 -14.00 23.12
N ARG A 83 -3.94 -14.95 23.86
CA ARG A 83 -2.69 -14.76 24.62
C ARG A 83 -1.55 -15.48 23.94
N SER A 84 -1.68 -16.79 23.78
CA SER A 84 -0.74 -17.59 23.00
C SER A 84 -1.33 -18.90 22.51
N VAL A 85 -0.66 -19.48 21.52
CA VAL A 85 -0.80 -20.88 21.16
C VAL A 85 0.59 -21.52 21.15
N LEU A 86 0.70 -22.67 21.81
CA LEU A 86 1.93 -23.45 21.96
C LEU A 86 1.77 -24.77 21.22
N ILE A 87 2.75 -25.14 20.41
CA ILE A 87 2.87 -26.46 19.77
C ILE A 87 4.17 -27.08 20.29
N GLU A 88 4.05 -28.23 20.96
CA GLU A 88 5.17 -28.93 21.59
C GLU A 88 5.32 -30.32 20.98
N ASN A 89 6.55 -30.69 20.63
CA ASN A 89 6.87 -32.08 20.32
C ASN A 89 7.20 -32.82 21.62
N VAL A 90 6.24 -33.61 22.10
CA VAL A 90 6.34 -34.44 23.31
C VAL A 90 6.61 -35.91 22.99
N GLY A 91 6.93 -36.19 21.71
CA GLY A 91 7.27 -37.52 21.22
C GLY A 91 8.77 -37.76 21.10
N GLU A 92 9.10 -38.86 20.41
CA GLU A 92 10.48 -39.33 20.23
C GLU A 92 11.03 -39.07 18.81
N THR A 93 10.21 -38.53 17.91
CA THR A 93 10.53 -38.29 16.49
C THR A 93 10.33 -36.83 16.13
N ASP A 94 11.01 -36.35 15.10
CA ASP A 94 10.86 -34.99 14.59
C ASP A 94 9.44 -34.71 14.09
N VAL A 95 8.91 -33.53 14.45
CA VAL A 95 7.65 -32.99 13.94
C VAL A 95 7.95 -31.97 12.85
N VAL A 96 7.72 -32.34 11.60
CA VAL A 96 8.08 -31.56 10.41
C VAL A 96 6.87 -30.76 9.94
N ASN A 97 7.06 -29.46 9.78
CA ASN A 97 6.06 -28.49 9.33
C ASN A 97 4.72 -28.54 10.10
N PRO A 98 4.72 -28.48 11.46
CA PRO A 98 3.48 -28.44 12.22
C PRO A 98 2.70 -27.16 11.90
N ARG A 99 1.39 -27.30 11.65
CA ARG A 99 0.51 -26.21 11.21
C ARG A 99 -0.76 -26.17 12.06
N LEU A 100 -1.27 -24.97 12.28
CA LEU A 100 -2.56 -24.72 12.88
C LEU A 100 -3.38 -23.78 12.01
N ILE A 101 -4.54 -24.25 11.56
CA ILE A 101 -5.48 -23.47 10.74
C ILE A 101 -6.76 -23.34 11.54
N VAL A 102 -7.12 -22.10 11.87
CA VAL A 102 -8.35 -21.77 12.60
C VAL A 102 -9.37 -21.22 11.62
N ASN A 103 -10.57 -21.80 11.62
CA ASN A 103 -11.71 -21.39 10.78
C ASN A 103 -11.39 -21.34 9.28
N GLY A 104 -10.45 -22.18 8.82
CA GLY A 104 -10.05 -22.28 7.41
C GLY A 104 -9.36 -21.03 6.84
N ARG A 105 -8.76 -20.19 7.70
CA ARG A 105 -8.11 -18.93 7.33
C ARG A 105 -6.63 -18.93 7.70
N ARG A 106 -5.87 -18.06 7.03
CA ARG A 106 -4.45 -17.79 7.30
C ARG A 106 -3.52 -18.97 7.04
N ASP A 107 -3.86 -19.82 6.07
CA ASP A 107 -2.93 -20.82 5.56
C ASP A 107 -1.96 -20.17 4.58
N TRP A 108 -0.97 -19.44 5.11
CA TRP A 108 -0.05 -18.61 4.32
C TRP A 108 1.36 -19.20 4.22
N GLN A 109 1.43 -20.52 4.03
CA GLN A 109 2.70 -21.23 3.93
C GLN A 109 3.30 -21.25 2.53
N THR A 110 2.46 -21.07 1.52
CA THR A 110 2.83 -21.10 0.11
C THR A 110 2.08 -20.00 -0.63
N LEU A 111 2.56 -19.59 -1.80
CA LEU A 111 1.82 -18.63 -2.62
C LEU A 111 0.48 -19.22 -3.06
N GLU A 112 0.46 -20.52 -3.35
CA GLU A 112 -0.71 -21.27 -3.79
C GLU A 112 -1.81 -21.26 -2.74
N SER A 113 -1.47 -21.49 -1.46
CA SER A 113 -2.44 -21.48 -0.36
C SER A 113 -2.97 -20.06 -0.07
N ILE A 114 -2.11 -19.03 -0.18
CA ILE A 114 -2.53 -17.62 -0.10
C ILE A 114 -3.51 -17.28 -1.21
N VAL A 115 -3.17 -17.66 -2.46
CA VAL A 115 -4.03 -17.42 -3.64
C VAL A 115 -5.35 -18.17 -3.49
N ALA A 116 -5.34 -19.42 -3.01
CA ALA A 116 -6.54 -20.21 -2.79
C ALA A 116 -7.48 -19.57 -1.76
N GLU A 117 -6.93 -18.98 -0.69
CA GLU A 117 -7.72 -18.22 0.28
C GLU A 117 -8.24 -16.91 -0.33
N ALA A 118 -7.37 -16.12 -0.97
CA ALA A 118 -7.70 -14.82 -1.52
C ALA A 118 -8.74 -14.89 -2.66
N THR A 119 -8.70 -15.95 -3.47
CA THR A 119 -9.54 -16.10 -4.67
C THR A 119 -10.70 -17.07 -4.48
N ARG A 120 -11.01 -17.45 -3.24
CA ARG A 120 -12.10 -18.38 -2.93
C ARG A 120 -13.43 -17.85 -3.52
N GLY A 121 -14.07 -18.67 -4.35
CA GLY A 121 -15.33 -18.31 -5.02
C GLY A 121 -15.19 -17.37 -6.22
N CYS A 122 -13.97 -17.05 -6.67
CA CYS A 122 -13.74 -16.28 -7.90
C CYS A 122 -13.62 -17.20 -9.11
N GLU A 123 -14.31 -16.88 -10.20
CA GLU A 123 -14.33 -17.71 -11.41
C GLU A 123 -13.49 -17.09 -12.54
N SER A 124 -13.55 -15.77 -12.69
CA SER A 124 -12.87 -15.05 -13.76
C SER A 124 -11.48 -14.54 -13.39
N GLU A 125 -10.64 -14.28 -14.39
CA GLU A 125 -9.34 -13.63 -14.20
C GLU A 125 -9.47 -12.24 -13.54
N ALA A 126 -10.51 -11.48 -13.91
CA ALA A 126 -10.79 -10.17 -13.35
C ALA A 126 -11.15 -10.24 -11.86
N GLU A 127 -12.00 -11.20 -11.47
CA GLU A 127 -12.34 -11.44 -10.06
C GLU A 127 -11.12 -11.92 -9.27
N LYS A 128 -10.33 -12.86 -9.80
CA LYS A 128 -9.10 -13.31 -9.13
C LYS A 128 -8.12 -12.16 -8.92
N ALA A 129 -7.91 -11.32 -9.94
CA ALA A 129 -7.05 -10.15 -9.86
C ALA A 129 -7.53 -9.17 -8.76
N ARG A 130 -8.83 -8.86 -8.76
CA ARG A 130 -9.47 -7.97 -7.77
C ARG A 130 -9.41 -8.55 -6.37
N ALA A 131 -9.71 -9.83 -6.19
CA ALA A 131 -9.75 -10.49 -4.90
C ALA A 131 -8.36 -10.57 -4.26
N ILE A 132 -7.30 -10.83 -5.05
CA ILE A 132 -5.91 -10.77 -4.58
C ILE A 132 -5.56 -9.35 -4.11
N TRP A 133 -5.95 -8.31 -4.86
CA TRP A 133 -5.71 -6.92 -4.46
C TRP A 133 -6.45 -6.57 -3.15
N GLU A 134 -7.72 -6.97 -3.03
CA GLU A 134 -8.53 -6.78 -1.82
C GLU A 134 -7.94 -7.50 -0.61
N PHE A 135 -7.44 -8.72 -0.83
CA PHE A 135 -6.80 -9.52 0.20
C PHE A 135 -5.52 -8.82 0.69
N VAL A 136 -4.54 -8.56 -0.19
CA VAL A 136 -3.22 -8.08 0.25
C VAL A 136 -3.27 -6.71 0.92
N ARG A 137 -4.12 -5.80 0.44
CA ARG A 137 -4.26 -4.47 1.07
C ARG A 137 -4.85 -4.54 2.48
N ARG A 138 -5.57 -5.61 2.82
CA ARG A 138 -6.22 -5.82 4.12
C ARG A 138 -5.40 -6.68 5.08
N GLN A 139 -4.23 -7.19 4.67
CA GLN A 139 -3.34 -8.01 5.53
C GLN A 139 -2.04 -7.31 5.93
N ARG A 140 -1.93 -6.00 5.72
CA ARG A 140 -0.71 -5.24 6.02
C ARG A 140 -1.01 -3.76 6.23
N PHE A 141 0.00 -3.02 6.68
CA PHE A 141 0.04 -1.55 6.61
C PHE A 141 1.34 -1.03 5.95
N HIS A 142 1.43 0.27 5.70
CA HIS A 142 2.56 0.92 5.04
C HIS A 142 3.73 1.16 6.01
N ALA A 143 4.81 0.39 5.86
CA ALA A 143 6.10 0.53 6.54
C ALA A 143 7.15 -0.41 5.89
N CYS A 144 8.42 -0.36 6.29
CA CYS A 144 9.41 -1.32 5.79
C CYS A 144 10.53 -1.64 6.79
N THR A 145 11.26 -2.72 6.48
CA THR A 145 12.51 -3.08 7.15
C THR A 145 13.72 -2.28 6.65
N TRP A 146 13.59 -1.51 5.56
CA TRP A 146 14.65 -0.84 4.81
C TRP A 146 15.59 -1.75 3.98
N ASP A 147 15.27 -3.03 3.86
CA ASP A 147 15.95 -4.00 3.01
C ASP A 147 14.94 -4.87 2.24
N GLY A 148 15.41 -6.00 1.70
CA GLY A 148 14.60 -6.92 0.91
C GLY A 148 13.63 -7.80 1.70
N GLU A 149 13.66 -7.82 3.03
CA GLU A 149 12.97 -8.83 3.84
C GLU A 149 11.43 -8.82 3.65
N CYS A 150 10.83 -7.63 3.57
CA CYS A 150 9.39 -7.49 3.31
C CYS A 150 8.99 -7.64 1.83
N SER A 151 9.92 -7.91 0.90
CA SER A 151 9.59 -8.11 -0.52
C SER A 151 9.06 -9.51 -0.81
N ASP A 152 9.37 -10.47 0.06
CA ASP A 152 8.88 -11.84 0.00
C ASP A 152 7.46 -11.91 0.59
N ALA A 153 6.50 -12.45 -0.16
CA ALA A 153 5.09 -12.50 0.27
C ALA A 153 4.87 -13.31 1.56
N LEU A 154 5.62 -14.41 1.75
CA LEU A 154 5.48 -15.26 2.93
C LEU A 154 6.03 -14.54 4.17
N LYS A 155 7.19 -13.88 4.04
CA LYS A 155 7.75 -13.06 5.13
C LYS A 155 6.88 -11.85 5.43
N ALA A 156 6.43 -11.14 4.39
CA ALA A 156 5.59 -9.95 4.55
C ALA A 156 4.31 -10.27 5.33
N LEU A 157 3.67 -11.40 5.05
CA LEU A 157 2.43 -11.80 5.71
C LEU A 157 2.65 -12.44 7.08
N ASN A 158 3.66 -13.33 7.24
CA ASN A 158 3.83 -14.12 8.45
C ASN A 158 4.77 -13.51 9.49
N VAL A 159 5.80 -12.77 9.06
CA VAL A 159 6.89 -12.28 9.92
C VAL A 159 6.73 -10.79 10.25
N TYR A 160 6.45 -9.96 9.24
CA TYR A 160 6.50 -8.50 9.40
C TYR A 160 5.13 -7.83 9.53
N GLY A 161 4.17 -8.17 8.66
CA GLY A 161 2.82 -7.57 8.66
C GLY A 161 2.76 -6.18 8.02
N TYR A 162 3.80 -5.76 7.31
CA TYR A 162 3.89 -4.45 6.65
C TYR A 162 4.79 -4.48 5.41
N THR A 163 4.54 -3.56 4.49
CA THR A 163 5.28 -3.39 3.22
C THR A 163 5.34 -1.91 2.82
N LEU A 164 6.36 -1.52 2.05
CA LEU A 164 6.45 -0.22 1.35
C LEU A 164 6.10 -0.43 -0.14
N CYS A 165 5.78 0.62 -0.88
CA CYS A 165 5.42 0.56 -2.31
C CYS A 165 6.27 -0.42 -3.15
N GLY A 166 7.60 -0.38 -3.02
CA GLY A 166 8.51 -1.27 -3.75
C GLY A 166 8.39 -2.74 -3.34
N ASN A 167 8.15 -3.01 -2.06
CA ASN A 167 7.91 -4.36 -1.55
C ASN A 167 6.53 -4.86 -1.98
N GLN A 168 5.51 -4.01 -1.83
CA GLN A 168 4.13 -4.35 -2.12
C GLN A 168 3.93 -4.67 -3.61
N ALA A 169 4.53 -3.89 -4.50
CA ALA A 169 4.47 -4.15 -5.94
C ALA A 169 5.02 -5.54 -6.30
N GLN A 170 6.04 -6.03 -5.57
CA GLN A 170 6.58 -7.38 -5.75
C GLN A 170 5.62 -8.43 -5.18
N VAL A 171 5.15 -8.27 -3.94
CA VAL A 171 4.22 -9.19 -3.26
C VAL A 171 2.97 -9.45 -4.10
N ILE A 172 2.29 -8.39 -4.56
CA ILE A 172 1.07 -8.55 -5.36
C ILE A 172 1.36 -9.17 -6.73
N THR A 173 2.52 -8.88 -7.31
CA THR A 173 2.95 -9.46 -8.59
C THR A 173 3.14 -10.96 -8.49
N ASP A 174 3.79 -11.43 -7.42
CA ASP A 174 4.05 -12.86 -7.20
C ASP A 174 2.74 -13.62 -6.94
N LEU A 175 1.79 -13.03 -6.22
CA LEU A 175 0.47 -13.64 -5.99
C LEU A 175 -0.38 -13.70 -7.27
N TRP A 176 -0.40 -12.65 -8.09
CA TRP A 176 -1.08 -12.69 -9.38
C TRP A 176 -0.49 -13.76 -10.31
N ARG A 177 0.84 -13.91 -10.32
CA ARG A 177 1.50 -14.96 -11.12
C ARG A 177 1.19 -16.36 -10.60
N ALA A 178 1.18 -16.56 -9.28
CA ALA A 178 0.76 -17.81 -8.67
C ALA A 178 -0.71 -18.14 -8.98
N ALA A 179 -1.55 -17.13 -9.22
CA ALA A 179 -2.91 -17.29 -9.73
C ALA A 179 -3.02 -17.50 -11.25
N GLY A 180 -1.89 -17.60 -11.97
CA GLY A 180 -1.83 -17.80 -13.42
C GLY A 180 -1.98 -16.52 -14.26
N LEU A 181 -1.99 -15.33 -13.63
CA LEU A 181 -2.20 -14.06 -14.32
C LEU A 181 -0.88 -13.46 -14.83
N LYS A 182 -0.94 -12.77 -15.96
CA LYS A 182 0.21 -12.05 -16.52
C LYS A 182 0.28 -10.65 -15.92
N THR A 183 1.49 -10.21 -15.60
CA THR A 183 1.75 -8.91 -14.99
C THR A 183 2.80 -8.13 -15.77
N ARG A 184 2.86 -6.82 -15.58
CA ARG A 184 3.97 -5.98 -16.04
C ARG A 184 4.28 -4.88 -15.03
N ARG A 185 5.51 -4.37 -15.06
CA ARG A 185 5.88 -3.18 -14.27
C ARG A 185 5.24 -1.94 -14.87
N CYS A 186 4.90 -1.01 -13.99
CA CYS A 186 4.71 0.38 -14.35
C CYS A 186 5.92 1.20 -13.89
N TYR A 187 5.94 2.47 -14.28
CA TYR A 187 7.05 3.38 -13.99
C TYR A 187 6.57 4.73 -13.43
N PRO A 188 5.76 4.77 -12.35
CA PRO A 188 5.49 6.04 -11.69
C PRO A 188 6.79 6.61 -11.08
N ILE A 189 6.82 7.91 -10.84
CA ILE A 189 7.96 8.60 -10.22
C ILE A 189 7.78 8.59 -8.70
N GLY A 190 8.83 8.18 -7.97
CA GLY A 190 8.79 8.11 -6.51
C GLY A 190 7.95 6.97 -5.95
N HIS A 191 7.28 6.18 -6.80
CA HIS A 191 6.38 5.11 -6.40
C HIS A 191 6.69 3.81 -7.14
N CYS A 192 6.11 2.70 -6.72
CA CYS A 192 6.26 1.39 -7.36
C CYS A 192 4.90 0.69 -7.43
N VAL A 193 4.49 0.29 -8.63
CA VAL A 193 3.20 -0.38 -8.87
C VAL A 193 3.32 -1.39 -10.01
N SER A 194 2.35 -2.28 -10.10
CA SER A 194 2.23 -3.31 -11.13
C SER A 194 0.85 -3.27 -11.78
N GLU A 195 0.81 -3.67 -13.05
CA GLU A 195 -0.43 -3.94 -13.78
C GLU A 195 -0.62 -5.45 -13.98
N VAL A 196 -1.88 -5.86 -14.08
CA VAL A 196 -2.30 -7.24 -14.35
C VAL A 196 -3.13 -7.28 -15.64
N LEU A 197 -2.90 -8.30 -16.46
CA LEU A 197 -3.60 -8.52 -17.74
C LEU A 197 -4.80 -9.44 -17.52
N TYR A 198 -5.98 -9.00 -17.95
CA TYR A 198 -7.15 -9.84 -18.16
C TYR A 198 -8.04 -9.18 -19.23
N GLY A 199 -8.94 -9.92 -19.86
CA GLY A 199 -9.84 -9.35 -20.89
C GLY A 199 -9.11 -8.66 -22.05
N GLY A 200 -7.89 -9.09 -22.37
CA GLY A 200 -7.09 -8.54 -23.48
C GLY A 200 -6.39 -7.20 -23.20
N ARG A 201 -6.45 -6.66 -21.97
CA ARG A 201 -5.86 -5.36 -21.62
C ARG A 201 -5.28 -5.35 -20.20
N TYR A 202 -4.41 -4.38 -19.92
CA TYR A 202 -3.80 -4.22 -18.61
C TYR A 202 -4.64 -3.31 -17.71
N HIS A 203 -4.65 -3.64 -16.42
CA HIS A 203 -5.36 -2.90 -15.38
C HIS A 203 -4.42 -2.61 -14.22
N LEU A 204 -4.42 -1.36 -13.75
CA LEU A 204 -3.62 -0.94 -12.61
C LEU A 204 -4.42 -1.16 -11.33
N MET A 205 -3.83 -1.88 -10.37
CA MET A 205 -4.37 -1.98 -9.01
C MET A 205 -3.23 -1.71 -8.02
N ASP A 206 -3.23 -0.51 -7.46
CA ASP A 206 -2.19 -0.07 -6.52
C ASP A 206 -2.61 -0.46 -5.10
N SER A 207 -2.01 -1.54 -4.59
CA SER A 207 -2.29 -2.01 -3.23
C SER A 207 -1.47 -1.28 -2.17
N ASP A 208 -0.57 -0.36 -2.55
CA ASP A 208 0.11 0.54 -1.62
C ASP A 208 -0.66 1.78 -1.34
N GLU A 209 -1.08 2.57 -2.32
CA GLU A 209 -1.96 3.69 -2.02
C GLU A 209 -3.43 3.26 -1.80
N HIS A 210 -3.71 1.96 -1.66
CA HIS A 210 -5.05 1.39 -1.50
C HIS A 210 -6.03 1.90 -2.58
N VAL A 211 -5.53 2.08 -3.81
CA VAL A 211 -6.27 2.74 -4.87
C VAL A 211 -6.47 1.85 -6.10
N ILE A 212 -7.70 1.89 -6.60
CA ILE A 212 -8.05 1.52 -7.97
C ILE A 212 -8.78 2.70 -8.61
N CYS A 213 -8.48 2.97 -9.88
CA CYS A 213 -9.17 4.02 -10.63
C CYS A 213 -10.08 3.38 -11.67
N LEU A 214 -11.33 3.83 -11.73
CA LEU A 214 -12.27 3.42 -12.77
C LEU A 214 -12.17 4.37 -13.96
N LEU A 215 -12.42 3.87 -15.17
CA LEU A 215 -12.71 4.70 -16.33
C LEU A 215 -14.08 5.38 -16.17
N ARG A 216 -14.45 6.25 -17.13
CA ARG A 216 -15.70 7.03 -17.10
C ARG A 216 -16.97 6.19 -17.18
N ASP A 217 -16.85 4.91 -17.53
CA ASP A 217 -17.92 3.93 -17.44
C ASP A 217 -18.17 3.42 -16.00
N ASN A 218 -17.37 3.85 -15.01
CA ASN A 218 -17.38 3.40 -13.61
C ASN A 218 -17.43 1.88 -13.43
N GLN A 219 -16.90 1.13 -14.40
CA GLN A 219 -16.86 -0.34 -14.37
C GLN A 219 -15.45 -0.85 -14.70
N THR A 220 -14.83 -0.29 -15.73
CA THR A 220 -13.52 -0.74 -16.19
C THR A 220 -12.42 -0.14 -15.33
N LEU A 221 -11.50 -0.96 -14.84
CA LEU A 221 -10.31 -0.49 -14.14
C LEU A 221 -9.31 0.13 -15.13
N ALA A 222 -8.84 1.33 -14.84
CA ALA A 222 -7.89 2.06 -15.65
C ALA A 222 -6.50 1.39 -15.65
N SER A 223 -5.83 1.45 -16.78
CA SER A 223 -4.39 1.19 -16.89
C SER A 223 -3.59 2.42 -16.42
N ALA A 224 -2.30 2.22 -16.16
CA ALA A 224 -1.38 3.31 -15.86
C ALA A 224 -1.19 4.27 -17.06
N GLU A 225 -1.45 3.82 -18.29
CA GLU A 225 -1.41 4.65 -19.50
C GLU A 225 -2.61 5.61 -19.55
N GLU A 226 -3.80 5.10 -19.26
CA GLU A 226 -5.02 5.90 -19.20
C GLU A 226 -4.98 6.91 -18.05
N ILE A 227 -4.36 6.55 -16.92
CA ILE A 227 -4.10 7.50 -15.84
C ILE A 227 -3.14 8.60 -16.31
N VAL A 228 -1.98 8.27 -16.92
CA VAL A 228 -1.04 9.28 -17.45
C VAL A 228 -1.69 10.22 -18.47
N ARG A 229 -2.66 9.70 -19.23
CA ARG A 229 -3.46 10.48 -20.17
C ARG A 229 -4.41 11.43 -19.42
N ASP A 230 -5.17 10.91 -18.47
CA ASP A 230 -6.21 11.63 -17.72
C ASP A 230 -6.04 11.47 -16.20
N HIS A 231 -5.28 12.40 -15.59
CA HIS A 231 -5.10 12.42 -14.13
C HIS A 231 -6.42 12.57 -13.36
N ASP A 232 -7.48 13.13 -13.95
CA ASP A 232 -8.77 13.27 -13.27
C ASP A 232 -9.39 11.92 -12.85
N LEU A 233 -8.97 10.81 -13.47
CA LEU A 233 -9.33 9.47 -13.01
C LEU A 233 -8.84 9.17 -11.58
N VAL A 234 -7.68 9.72 -11.20
CA VAL A 234 -7.15 9.65 -9.82
C VAL A 234 -7.73 10.79 -8.98
N LYS A 235 -7.81 12.03 -9.51
CA LYS A 235 -8.32 13.21 -8.77
C LYS A 235 -9.77 13.07 -8.27
N ARG A 236 -10.54 12.13 -8.84
CA ARG A 236 -11.93 11.81 -8.44
C ARG A 236 -12.04 10.56 -7.56
N THR A 237 -10.91 9.99 -7.14
CA THR A 237 -10.81 8.76 -6.34
C THR A 237 -10.19 9.08 -4.98
N HIS A 238 -10.56 8.33 -3.94
CA HIS A 238 -10.04 8.45 -2.58
C HIS A 238 -8.74 7.66 -2.40
N THR A 239 -7.58 8.33 -2.47
CA THR A 239 -6.29 7.68 -2.25
C THR A 239 -6.03 7.42 -0.76
N TYR A 240 -5.22 6.38 -0.47
CA TYR A 240 -4.91 5.85 0.87
C TYR A 240 -6.07 5.17 1.63
N GLY A 241 -7.27 5.13 1.03
CA GLY A 241 -8.40 4.31 1.46
C GLY A 241 -8.97 4.64 2.84
N ILE A 242 -9.73 3.70 3.42
CA ILE A 242 -10.59 3.90 4.60
C ILE A 242 -9.92 4.51 5.85
N GLY A 243 -8.60 4.35 6.01
CA GLY A 243 -7.85 4.91 7.14
C GLY A 243 -7.54 6.40 7.01
N ARG A 244 -7.91 7.03 5.88
CA ARG A 244 -7.62 8.43 5.56
C ARG A 244 -8.90 9.22 5.32
N SER A 245 -8.83 10.53 5.56
CA SER A 245 -9.86 11.48 5.13
C SER A 245 -9.70 11.82 3.64
N ASP A 246 -10.81 12.07 2.95
CA ASP A 246 -10.81 12.60 1.59
C ASP A 246 -9.99 13.91 1.52
N GLY A 247 -9.15 14.04 0.49
CA GLY A 247 -8.24 15.18 0.38
C GLY A 247 -7.81 15.45 -1.05
N ARG A 248 -8.36 16.51 -1.65
CA ARG A 248 -8.04 16.90 -3.03
C ARG A 248 -6.54 17.05 -3.31
N GLN A 249 -5.80 17.64 -2.36
CA GLN A 249 -4.35 17.77 -2.42
C GLN A 249 -3.65 16.40 -2.48
N THR A 250 -4.14 15.44 -1.70
CA THR A 250 -3.62 14.08 -1.62
C THR A 250 -3.89 13.33 -2.94
N ASP A 251 -5.11 13.39 -3.45
CA ASP A 251 -5.48 12.71 -4.69
C ASP A 251 -4.74 13.30 -5.91
N GLU A 252 -4.61 14.63 -5.98
CA GLU A 252 -3.82 15.29 -7.04
C GLU A 252 -2.32 15.01 -6.92
N PHE A 253 -1.76 14.97 -5.70
CA PHE A 253 -0.37 14.59 -5.50
C PHE A 253 -0.12 13.13 -5.95
N SER A 254 -0.98 12.19 -5.58
CA SER A 254 -0.92 10.79 -6.06
C SER A 254 -1.02 10.70 -7.58
N ALA A 255 -1.90 11.47 -8.21
CA ALA A 255 -2.00 11.54 -9.67
C ALA A 255 -0.67 11.97 -10.30
N SER A 256 0.02 12.93 -9.68
CA SER A 256 1.29 13.47 -10.18
C SER A 256 2.44 12.45 -10.22
N LEU A 257 2.32 11.30 -9.56
CA LEU A 257 3.31 10.22 -9.61
C LEU A 257 3.25 9.47 -10.96
N TYR A 258 2.10 9.49 -11.65
CA TYR A 258 1.88 8.76 -12.89
C TYR A 258 2.20 9.63 -14.11
N VAL A 259 3.44 9.54 -14.60
CA VAL A 259 3.95 10.45 -15.66
C VAL A 259 4.68 9.75 -16.81
N HIS A 260 4.88 8.43 -16.73
CA HIS A 260 5.64 7.71 -17.75
C HIS A 260 4.81 7.47 -19.01
N GLU A 261 5.19 8.14 -20.10
CA GLU A 261 4.53 8.05 -21.41
C GLU A 261 5.16 6.97 -22.32
N GLY A 262 6.30 6.41 -21.94
CA GLY A 262 6.98 5.38 -22.74
C GLY A 262 6.35 3.98 -22.65
N LYS A 263 6.89 3.05 -23.44
CA LYS A 263 6.46 1.64 -23.41
C LYS A 263 6.60 1.04 -22.00
N ARG A 264 5.53 0.39 -21.52
CA ARG A 264 5.53 -0.40 -20.29
C ARG A 264 5.91 -1.84 -20.60
N ALA A 265 6.99 -2.33 -20.02
CA ALA A 265 7.51 -3.68 -20.29
C ALA A 265 8.22 -4.27 -19.06
N GLY A 266 8.53 -5.55 -19.15
CA GLY A 266 9.21 -6.27 -18.08
C GLY A 266 8.33 -6.47 -16.85
N THR A 267 8.90 -7.18 -15.90
CA THR A 267 8.21 -7.61 -14.70
C THR A 267 9.13 -7.47 -13.50
N TYR A 268 8.57 -7.38 -12.29
CA TYR A 268 9.38 -7.63 -11.10
C TYR A 268 9.93 -9.06 -11.13
N GLY A 269 11.13 -9.28 -10.58
CA GLY A 269 11.63 -10.64 -10.35
C GLY A 269 10.70 -11.39 -9.38
N VAL A 270 10.82 -12.72 -9.31
CA VAL A 270 10.15 -13.48 -8.24
C VAL A 270 10.92 -13.23 -6.94
N ALA A 271 10.26 -12.53 -6.02
CA ALA A 271 10.80 -12.16 -4.72
C ALA A 271 10.49 -13.23 -3.67
N ALA A 272 9.36 -13.90 -3.79
CA ALA A 272 8.97 -15.05 -2.97
C ALA A 272 9.94 -16.23 -3.16
N ARG A 273 10.86 -16.40 -2.22
CA ARG A 273 11.89 -17.46 -2.18
C ARG A 273 12.01 -18.10 -0.80
N HIS A 274 11.37 -17.50 0.20
CA HIS A 274 11.32 -18.00 1.56
C HIS A 274 10.46 -19.26 1.63
N SER A 275 10.71 -20.06 2.67
CA SER A 275 9.84 -21.18 3.02
C SER A 275 9.39 -21.01 4.47
N MET A 276 8.13 -21.39 4.74
CA MET A 276 7.61 -21.45 6.10
C MET A 276 7.92 -22.79 6.79
N ASP A 277 8.90 -23.55 6.30
CA ASP A 277 9.30 -24.83 6.87
C ASP A 277 9.86 -24.69 8.29
N LEU A 278 9.44 -25.59 9.17
CA LEU A 278 9.85 -25.65 10.57
C LEU A 278 9.88 -27.11 11.04
N THR A 279 10.96 -27.54 11.66
CA THR A 279 11.01 -28.84 12.35
C THR A 279 11.11 -28.60 13.85
N LEU A 280 10.29 -29.29 14.62
CA LEU A 280 10.41 -29.39 16.08
C LEU A 280 11.00 -30.75 16.42
N ARG A 281 12.21 -30.77 16.96
CA ARG A 281 12.85 -31.97 17.51
C ARG A 281 12.13 -32.42 18.79
N PRO A 282 12.32 -33.66 19.26
CA PRO A 282 11.84 -34.09 20.58
C PRO A 282 12.21 -33.08 21.68
N GLY A 283 11.22 -32.57 22.41
CA GLY A 283 11.43 -31.55 23.46
C GLY A 283 11.52 -30.10 22.95
N GLU A 284 11.33 -29.86 21.65
CA GLU A 284 11.16 -28.50 21.11
C GLU A 284 9.70 -28.06 21.09
N SER A 285 9.52 -26.74 21.21
CA SER A 285 8.22 -26.12 21.04
C SER A 285 8.31 -24.77 20.35
N ILE A 286 7.23 -24.40 19.66
CA ILE A 286 6.98 -23.04 19.18
C ILE A 286 5.75 -22.47 19.89
N GLU A 287 5.89 -21.27 20.43
CA GLU A 287 4.79 -20.48 20.98
C GLU A 287 4.59 -19.22 20.16
N LEU A 288 3.42 -19.08 19.56
CA LEU A 288 2.98 -17.85 18.91
C LEU A 288 2.20 -17.00 19.91
N ARG A 289 2.59 -15.74 20.09
CA ARG A 289 2.01 -14.87 21.13
C ARG A 289 1.40 -13.61 20.53
N TRP A 290 0.37 -13.10 21.19
CA TRP A 290 -0.33 -11.87 20.78
C TRP A 290 0.15 -10.61 21.49
N ASP A 291 1.23 -10.71 22.25
CA ASP A 291 1.95 -9.57 22.80
C ASP A 291 3.17 -9.18 21.95
N HIS A 292 3.79 -8.07 22.32
CA HIS A 292 4.98 -7.53 21.68
C HIS A 292 5.98 -7.16 22.76
N ILE A 293 7.08 -7.91 22.82
CA ILE A 293 8.09 -7.81 23.89
C ILE A 293 9.17 -6.76 23.58
N GLY A 294 8.92 -5.89 22.60
CA GLY A 294 9.80 -4.79 22.22
C GLY A 294 10.94 -5.16 21.26
N LYS A 295 11.05 -6.43 20.83
CA LYS A 295 12.17 -6.94 20.01
C LYS A 295 11.78 -7.04 18.53
N GLN A 296 12.58 -6.41 17.66
CA GLN A 296 12.33 -6.36 16.21
C GLN A 296 13.61 -6.42 15.36
N TYR A 297 13.48 -6.90 14.13
CA TYR A 297 14.49 -6.76 13.09
C TYR A 297 14.23 -5.54 12.19
N THR A 298 15.30 -4.83 11.80
CA THR A 298 15.30 -3.84 10.72
C THR A 298 16.72 -3.59 10.21
N SER A 299 16.88 -3.18 8.95
CA SER A 299 18.13 -2.65 8.41
C SER A 299 18.24 -1.12 8.49
N GLY A 300 17.17 -0.43 8.92
CA GLY A 300 17.18 1.02 9.10
C GLY A 300 18.30 1.42 10.03
N THR A 301 18.94 2.56 9.79
CA THR A 301 19.94 3.09 10.72
C THR A 301 19.26 3.81 11.89
N ALA A 302 19.89 3.85 13.06
CA ALA A 302 19.31 4.55 14.21
C ALA A 302 19.08 6.04 13.89
N LEU A 303 17.95 6.58 14.35
CA LEU A 303 17.61 7.99 14.16
C LEU A 303 18.16 8.79 15.34
N GLU A 304 19.04 9.77 15.07
CA GLU A 304 19.58 10.63 16.12
C GLU A 304 18.55 11.67 16.58
N PRO A 305 18.57 12.10 17.86
CA PRO A 305 17.68 13.16 18.34
C PRO A 305 17.75 14.43 17.47
N GLY A 306 16.60 14.88 16.97
CA GLY A 306 16.50 16.06 16.10
C GLY A 306 16.88 15.84 14.63
N GLN A 307 17.32 14.63 14.25
CA GLN A 307 17.62 14.30 12.86
C GLN A 307 16.33 14.25 12.02
N ARG A 308 16.36 14.89 10.86
CA ARG A 308 15.25 14.82 9.89
C ARG A 308 15.13 13.40 9.34
N LYS A 309 13.93 12.83 9.42
CA LYS A 309 13.60 11.53 8.81
C LYS A 309 13.87 11.55 7.29
N ARG A 310 14.46 10.47 6.79
CA ARG A 310 14.66 10.17 5.37
C ARG A 310 14.73 8.66 5.19
N ASP A 311 14.67 8.22 3.94
CA ASP A 311 14.74 6.80 3.60
C ASP A 311 15.99 6.13 4.19
N GLY A 312 15.82 4.94 4.75
CA GLY A 312 16.88 4.18 5.42
C GLY A 312 17.16 4.58 6.87
N LEU A 313 16.40 5.53 7.45
CA LEU A 313 16.50 5.90 8.86
C LEU A 313 15.31 5.37 9.68
N GLY A 314 15.61 4.93 10.90
CA GLY A 314 14.65 4.51 11.91
C GLY A 314 14.20 3.06 11.79
N ASP A 315 13.93 2.44 12.93
CA ASP A 315 13.13 1.23 13.04
C ASP A 315 11.62 1.54 12.97
N LEU A 316 10.76 0.56 13.28
CA LEU A 316 9.32 0.74 13.18
C LEU A 316 8.80 1.85 14.12
N LEU A 317 9.34 1.94 15.34
CA LEU A 317 8.94 2.94 16.33
C LEU A 317 9.40 4.34 15.91
N ALA A 318 10.71 4.50 15.65
CA ALA A 318 11.28 5.80 15.30
C ALA A 318 10.83 6.29 13.92
N GLY A 319 10.73 5.40 12.93
CA GLY A 319 10.37 5.71 11.56
C GLY A 319 8.87 5.94 11.37
N TRP A 320 8.04 5.04 11.88
CA TRP A 320 6.62 4.91 11.51
C TRP A 320 5.65 5.18 12.66
N GLY A 321 6.16 5.26 13.91
CA GLY A 321 5.39 5.67 15.10
C GLY A 321 4.83 4.50 15.91
N THR A 322 4.31 4.82 17.09
CA THR A 322 3.85 3.83 18.08
C THR A 322 2.75 2.91 17.56
N THR A 323 1.80 3.41 16.78
CA THR A 323 0.72 2.57 16.22
C THR A 323 1.27 1.47 15.29
N ALA A 324 2.29 1.77 14.49
CA ALA A 324 2.95 0.76 13.66
C ALA A 324 3.69 -0.26 14.52
N TYR A 325 4.47 0.24 15.48
CA TYR A 325 5.25 -0.58 16.41
C TYR A 325 4.37 -1.55 17.23
N ASP A 326 3.20 -1.10 17.68
CA ASP A 326 2.23 -1.88 18.46
C ASP A 326 1.50 -2.98 17.67
N ASN A 327 1.69 -3.05 16.35
CA ASN A 327 1.15 -4.10 15.49
C ASN A 327 2.12 -5.26 15.23
N MET A 328 3.38 -5.16 15.64
CA MET A 328 4.28 -6.32 15.64
C MET A 328 3.92 -7.31 16.74
N ARG A 329 4.26 -8.58 16.56
CA ARG A 329 4.15 -9.62 17.58
C ARG A 329 5.46 -10.37 17.71
N ASN A 330 5.58 -11.10 18.80
CA ASN A 330 6.71 -12.01 19.00
C ASN A 330 6.21 -13.41 19.30
N GLY A 331 7.07 -14.39 19.07
CA GLY A 331 6.90 -15.77 19.51
C GLY A 331 8.15 -16.26 20.21
N LYS A 332 8.11 -17.51 20.67
CA LYS A 332 9.27 -18.19 21.28
C LYS A 332 9.45 -19.57 20.68
N LEU A 333 10.68 -19.90 20.29
CA LEU A 333 11.12 -21.26 20.04
C LEU A 333 11.92 -21.74 21.24
N ARG A 334 11.49 -22.84 21.86
CA ARG A 334 12.14 -23.37 23.07
C ARG A 334 12.67 -24.77 22.81
N TYR A 335 13.78 -25.08 23.47
CA TYR A 335 14.33 -26.42 23.51
C TYR A 335 14.90 -26.71 24.91
N ARG A 336 14.43 -27.80 25.53
CA ARG A 336 14.92 -28.27 26.83
C ARG A 336 15.13 -29.78 26.74
N PRO A 337 16.30 -30.25 26.24
CA PRO A 337 16.58 -31.66 26.14
C PRO A 337 16.59 -32.32 27.51
N ASP A 338 15.94 -33.47 27.63
CA ASP A 338 16.10 -34.37 28.78
C ASP A 338 17.43 -35.11 28.66
N LEU A 339 18.43 -34.69 29.46
CA LEU A 339 19.78 -35.25 29.43
C LEU A 339 19.86 -36.71 29.93
N GLY A 340 18.81 -37.22 30.58
CA GLY A 340 18.66 -38.64 30.91
C GLY A 340 18.19 -39.50 29.74
N SER A 341 17.69 -38.87 28.67
CA SER A 341 17.18 -39.55 27.48
C SER A 341 18.24 -39.65 26.37
N PRO A 342 18.34 -40.79 25.66
CA PRO A 342 19.22 -40.88 24.48
C PRO A 342 18.85 -39.86 23.39
N LEU A 343 17.61 -39.34 23.39
CA LEU A 343 17.15 -38.33 22.45
C LEU A 343 17.88 -36.98 22.59
N SER A 344 18.42 -36.65 23.78
CA SER A 344 19.15 -35.39 23.95
C SER A 344 20.41 -35.33 23.09
N GLN A 345 21.04 -36.49 22.84
CA GLN A 345 22.22 -36.56 22.00
C GLN A 345 21.85 -36.38 20.51
N SER A 346 20.76 -36.98 20.03
CA SER A 346 20.30 -36.78 18.64
C SER A 346 19.88 -35.35 18.34
N GLY A 347 19.49 -34.57 19.35
CA GLY A 347 19.20 -33.15 19.20
C GLY A 347 20.43 -32.25 19.11
N THR A 348 21.65 -32.79 19.12
CA THR A 348 22.89 -32.02 18.91
C THR A 348 23.33 -32.06 17.45
N GLU A 349 24.00 -30.99 16.99
CA GLU A 349 24.63 -30.96 15.67
C GLU A 349 25.99 -31.68 15.72
N THR A 350 26.80 -31.39 16.74
CA THR A 350 28.10 -32.02 16.96
C THR A 350 28.39 -32.20 18.44
N VAL A 351 29.10 -33.28 18.75
CA VAL A 351 29.59 -33.63 20.09
C VAL A 351 31.06 -34.02 19.96
N ASP A 352 31.94 -33.34 20.69
CA ASP A 352 33.38 -33.63 20.71
C ASP A 352 33.87 -33.67 22.17
N ASN A 353 34.51 -34.76 22.56
CA ASN A 353 35.04 -34.97 23.92
C ASN A 353 34.01 -34.76 25.06
N ILE A 354 32.73 -35.06 24.81
CA ILE A 354 31.63 -35.02 25.78
C ILE A 354 30.97 -36.39 25.88
N THR A 355 30.66 -36.80 27.11
CA THR A 355 29.84 -37.98 27.40
C THR A 355 28.46 -37.53 27.89
N PHE A 356 27.40 -38.10 27.31
CA PHE A 356 26.04 -38.02 27.81
C PHE A 356 25.85 -39.14 28.85
N ASP A 357 25.92 -38.80 30.13
CA ASP A 357 25.69 -39.76 31.21
C ASP A 357 24.20 -39.85 31.51
N LEU A 358 23.53 -40.74 30.78
CA LEU A 358 22.08 -40.97 30.89
C LEU A 358 21.64 -41.46 32.27
N LYS A 359 22.54 -42.00 33.10
CA LYS A 359 22.18 -42.43 34.47
C LYS A 359 22.27 -41.31 35.48
N ALA A 360 23.11 -40.33 35.20
CA ALA A 360 23.31 -39.16 36.04
C ALA A 360 22.59 -37.92 35.48
N ASP A 361 21.81 -38.08 34.41
CA ASP A 361 21.04 -37.02 33.75
C ASP A 361 21.92 -35.79 33.41
N GLY A 362 23.09 -36.01 32.79
CA GLY A 362 24.03 -34.90 32.59
C GLY A 362 25.11 -35.09 31.54
N LEU A 363 25.78 -33.97 31.22
CA LEU A 363 26.93 -33.92 30.32
C LEU A 363 28.22 -33.83 31.12
N THR A 364 29.22 -34.62 30.75
CA THR A 364 30.56 -34.57 31.36
C THR A 364 31.64 -34.51 30.29
N VAL A 365 32.77 -33.89 30.62
CA VAL A 365 33.96 -33.91 29.76
C VAL A 365 34.58 -35.31 29.82
N THR A 366 34.80 -35.94 28.65
CA THR A 366 35.27 -37.34 28.58
C THR A 366 36.76 -37.45 28.96
N ASP A 367 37.58 -36.55 28.42
CA ASP A 367 39.00 -36.39 28.74
C ASP A 367 39.24 -34.96 29.22
N THR A 368 39.49 -34.79 30.52
CA THR A 368 39.59 -33.48 31.19
C THR A 368 40.82 -32.66 30.77
N GLU A 369 41.80 -33.28 30.10
CA GLU A 369 42.98 -32.59 29.55
C GLU A 369 42.68 -31.86 28.23
N ARG A 370 41.53 -32.16 27.60
CA ARG A 370 41.07 -31.53 26.37
C ARG A 370 39.72 -30.82 26.61
N PRO A 371 39.43 -29.73 25.87
CA PRO A 371 38.11 -29.12 25.96
C PRO A 371 37.04 -30.10 25.45
N GLY A 372 35.93 -30.18 26.17
CA GLY A 372 34.70 -30.83 25.71
C GLY A 372 33.78 -29.81 25.05
N VAL A 373 33.12 -30.18 23.96
CA VAL A 373 32.29 -29.29 23.16
C VAL A 373 31.01 -30.01 22.73
N VAL A 374 29.87 -29.34 22.93
CA VAL A 374 28.58 -29.75 22.35
C VAL A 374 27.97 -28.56 21.63
N THR A 375 27.45 -28.80 20.41
CA THR A 375 26.89 -27.76 19.55
C THR A 375 25.45 -28.07 19.18
N TRP A 376 24.58 -27.06 19.24
CA TRP A 376 23.21 -27.09 18.77
C TRP A 376 23.01 -26.12 17.62
N ARG A 377 22.22 -26.53 16.62
CA ARG A 377 21.77 -25.67 15.52
C ARG A 377 20.32 -25.29 15.74
N PHE A 378 19.98 -24.03 15.47
CA PHE A 378 18.62 -23.51 15.49
C PHE A 378 18.31 -22.91 14.12
N SER A 379 17.15 -23.25 13.57
CA SER A 379 16.64 -22.70 12.31
C SER A 379 15.15 -22.41 12.47
N SER A 380 14.67 -21.32 11.85
CA SER A 380 13.27 -20.89 11.96
C SER A 380 12.85 -20.19 10.68
N PRO A 381 11.58 -20.33 10.23
CA PRO A 381 11.04 -19.52 9.15
C PRO A 381 10.73 -18.08 9.60
N TYR A 382 10.69 -17.83 10.91
CA TYR A 382 10.57 -16.50 11.50
C TYR A 382 11.95 -15.97 11.88
N VAL A 383 12.21 -14.68 11.63
CA VAL A 383 13.47 -14.06 12.01
C VAL A 383 13.65 -14.10 13.53
N PHE A 384 14.81 -14.57 13.99
CA PHE A 384 15.16 -14.51 15.40
C PHE A 384 15.47 -13.05 15.77
N VAL A 385 15.01 -12.59 16.93
CA VAL A 385 15.19 -11.21 17.40
C VAL A 385 15.76 -11.13 18.82
N GLY A 386 16.34 -12.24 19.30
CA GLY A 386 16.95 -12.33 20.62
C GLY A 386 16.74 -13.69 21.24
N GLY A 387 16.93 -13.76 22.55
CA GLY A 387 16.72 -14.98 23.31
C GLY A 387 17.77 -15.22 24.39
N GLN A 388 17.81 -16.44 24.88
CA GLN A 388 18.65 -16.87 25.98
C GLN A 388 19.05 -18.34 25.83
N ALA A 389 20.28 -18.65 26.22
CA ALA A 389 20.74 -20.01 26.50
C ALA A 389 21.16 -20.13 27.97
N SER A 390 20.84 -21.23 28.63
CA SER A 390 21.25 -21.50 30.00
C SER A 390 21.78 -22.92 30.16
N ALA A 391 22.80 -23.08 31.00
CA ALA A 391 23.29 -24.37 31.45
C ALA A 391 23.47 -24.37 32.97
N ALA A 392 22.96 -25.40 33.65
CA ALA A 392 23.28 -25.66 35.05
C ALA A 392 24.62 -26.42 35.11
N ALA A 393 25.72 -25.67 35.03
CA ALA A 393 27.08 -26.19 35.02
C ALA A 393 27.70 -26.14 36.42
N GLU A 394 28.26 -27.26 36.86
CA GLU A 394 28.98 -27.41 38.13
C GLU A 394 30.42 -27.83 37.84
N GLY A 395 31.39 -27.13 38.43
CA GLY A 395 32.81 -27.38 38.14
C GLY A 395 33.70 -27.35 39.38
N GLY A 396 34.79 -28.12 39.32
CA GLY A 396 35.89 -28.04 40.29
C GLY A 396 36.72 -26.76 40.11
N GLU A 397 37.66 -26.51 41.03
CA GLU A 397 38.60 -25.39 40.92
C GLU A 397 39.39 -25.45 39.60
N GLY A 398 39.49 -24.33 38.88
CA GLY A 398 40.14 -24.26 37.56
C GLY A 398 39.25 -24.65 36.37
N SER A 399 38.02 -25.13 36.59
CA SER A 399 37.10 -25.48 35.50
C SER A 399 36.49 -24.24 34.85
N VAL A 400 36.17 -24.33 33.55
CA VAL A 400 35.56 -23.24 32.77
C VAL A 400 34.45 -23.79 31.89
N ALA A 401 33.31 -23.12 31.87
CA ALA A 401 32.25 -23.36 30.90
C ALA A 401 31.90 -22.06 30.16
N GLU A 402 31.73 -22.15 28.84
CA GLU A 402 31.47 -21.02 27.95
C GLU A 402 30.33 -21.31 26.99
N TRP A 403 29.40 -20.37 26.86
CA TRP A 403 28.50 -20.32 25.71
C TRP A 403 29.15 -19.55 24.58
N ARG A 404 29.13 -20.14 23.39
CA ARG A 404 29.63 -19.53 22.15
C ARG A 404 28.54 -19.53 21.09
N TRP A 405 28.51 -18.49 20.28
CA TRP A 405 27.51 -18.26 19.24
C TRP A 405 28.17 -18.11 17.87
N SER A 406 27.48 -18.56 16.82
CA SER A 406 27.94 -18.49 15.43
C SER A 406 26.78 -18.45 14.43
N THR A 407 26.97 -17.78 13.29
CA THR A 407 26.05 -17.79 12.12
C THR A 407 26.54 -18.66 10.97
N ASP A 408 27.72 -19.26 11.07
CA ASP A 408 28.33 -20.08 10.01
C ASP A 408 28.83 -21.45 10.52
N GLY A 409 28.71 -21.71 11.84
CA GLY A 409 29.22 -22.90 12.52
C GLY A 409 30.75 -22.99 12.59
N LYS A 410 31.47 -21.96 12.16
CA LYS A 410 32.94 -21.94 12.01
C LYS A 410 33.58 -20.82 12.83
N SER A 411 33.00 -19.63 12.75
CA SER A 411 33.43 -18.41 13.43
C SER A 411 32.63 -18.27 14.73
N TRP A 412 33.31 -18.40 15.87
CA TRP A 412 32.66 -18.47 17.18
C TRP A 412 32.96 -17.23 18.03
N LYS A 413 31.91 -16.69 18.65
CA LYS A 413 31.99 -15.60 19.63
C LYS A 413 31.52 -16.09 20.99
N THR A 414 32.34 -15.94 22.02
CA THR A 414 31.91 -16.20 23.40
C THR A 414 30.88 -15.17 23.84
N VAL A 415 29.74 -15.64 24.35
CA VAL A 415 28.60 -14.82 24.79
C VAL A 415 28.34 -14.92 26.30
N ALA A 416 28.83 -15.98 26.95
CA ALA A 416 28.88 -16.09 28.42
C ALA A 416 30.02 -17.01 28.87
N THR A 417 30.48 -16.81 30.10
CA THR A 417 31.54 -17.63 30.73
C THR A 417 31.27 -17.74 32.23
N THR A 418 31.48 -18.93 32.78
CA THR A 418 31.57 -19.18 34.24
C THR A 418 32.88 -19.92 34.56
N ARG A 419 33.40 -19.73 35.78
CA ARG A 419 34.69 -20.29 36.23
C ARG A 419 34.60 -20.81 37.66
N GLY A 420 35.26 -21.94 37.92
CA GLY A 420 35.39 -22.50 39.27
C GLY A 420 34.08 -23.02 39.86
N ARG A 421 33.92 -22.89 41.19
CA ARG A 421 32.77 -23.42 41.96
C ARG A 421 31.56 -22.48 42.00
N GLU A 422 31.27 -21.77 40.91
CA GLU A 422 30.06 -20.96 40.85
C GLU A 422 28.82 -21.85 40.87
N THR A 423 27.84 -21.51 41.72
CA THR A 423 26.58 -22.27 41.87
C THR A 423 25.44 -21.69 41.04
N ARG A 424 25.69 -20.64 40.26
CA ARG A 424 24.67 -20.00 39.42
C ARG A 424 24.66 -20.63 38.03
N PRO A 425 23.49 -20.76 37.39
CA PRO A 425 23.42 -21.23 36.01
C PRO A 425 24.19 -20.29 35.08
N LEU A 426 24.96 -20.87 34.16
CA LEU A 426 25.64 -20.17 33.08
C LEU A 426 24.60 -19.68 32.07
N ILE A 427 24.33 -18.38 32.06
CA ILE A 427 23.31 -17.75 31.21
C ILE A 427 23.97 -16.87 30.14
N ALA A 428 23.61 -17.08 28.87
CA ALA A 428 23.95 -16.20 27.76
C ALA A 428 22.69 -15.51 27.21
N SER A 429 22.69 -14.17 27.19
CA SER A 429 21.70 -13.40 26.45
C SER A 429 22.11 -13.28 24.98
N LEU A 430 21.16 -13.52 24.08
CA LEU A 430 21.36 -13.46 22.63
C LEU A 430 20.94 -12.13 22.01
N ASP A 431 20.31 -11.25 22.81
CA ASP A 431 19.73 -9.97 22.36
C ASP A 431 20.77 -9.02 21.72
N LYS A 432 22.04 -9.20 22.06
CA LYS A 432 23.15 -8.38 21.53
C LYS A 432 23.84 -8.97 20.30
N VAL A 433 23.52 -10.19 19.89
CA VAL A 433 24.24 -10.88 18.80
C VAL A 433 23.33 -11.36 17.68
N VAL A 434 22.08 -11.67 17.98
CA VAL A 434 21.10 -12.15 16.99
C VAL A 434 20.53 -10.98 16.21
N SER A 435 20.44 -11.13 14.89
CA SER A 435 19.81 -10.18 13.96
C SER A 435 20.26 -8.71 14.09
N PRO A 436 21.57 -8.42 14.03
CA PRO A 436 22.04 -7.03 13.96
C PRO A 436 21.44 -6.31 12.76
N ARG A 437 21.38 -4.98 12.82
CA ARG A 437 20.76 -4.18 11.74
C ARG A 437 21.36 -4.55 10.37
N GLY A 438 20.49 -4.92 9.43
CA GLY A 438 20.87 -5.31 8.06
C GLY A 438 21.35 -6.76 7.90
N GLN A 439 21.30 -7.57 8.96
CA GLN A 439 21.75 -8.96 8.95
C GLN A 439 20.71 -9.86 9.67
N PRO A 440 19.58 -10.17 9.02
CA PRO A 440 18.55 -10.98 9.66
C PRO A 440 19.05 -12.41 9.87
N THR A 441 18.84 -12.95 11.07
CA THR A 441 19.26 -14.30 11.45
C THR A 441 18.07 -15.25 11.42
N TYR A 442 18.11 -16.22 10.50
CA TYR A 442 17.15 -17.33 10.41
C TYR A 442 17.74 -18.67 10.84
N THR A 443 19.08 -18.75 10.90
CA THR A 443 19.84 -19.91 11.35
C THR A 443 21.04 -19.45 12.17
N PHE A 444 21.30 -20.11 13.29
CA PHE A 444 22.52 -19.92 14.08
C PHE A 444 22.87 -21.18 14.86
N TRP A 445 24.06 -21.19 15.44
CA TRP A 445 24.56 -22.26 16.30
C TRP A 445 24.92 -21.71 17.67
N LEU A 446 24.68 -22.55 18.68
CA LEU A 446 25.15 -22.36 20.04
C LEU A 446 26.03 -23.52 20.44
N GLN A 447 27.14 -23.21 21.09
CA GLN A 447 28.13 -24.19 21.51
C GLN A 447 28.40 -24.00 22.99
N LEU A 448 28.30 -25.09 23.75
CA LEU A 448 28.76 -25.14 25.14
C LEU A 448 30.15 -25.77 25.13
N LEU A 449 31.16 -24.96 25.44
CA LEU A 449 32.54 -25.39 25.62
C LEU A 449 32.82 -25.56 27.11
N MET A 450 33.43 -26.69 27.48
CA MET A 450 33.77 -27.04 28.85
C MET A 450 35.24 -27.44 28.96
N ARG A 451 35.93 -26.99 30.00
CA ARG A 451 37.34 -27.32 30.30
C ARG A 451 37.46 -27.75 31.74
N GLY A 452 38.24 -28.82 31.98
CA GLY A 452 38.37 -29.43 33.30
C GLY A 452 37.17 -30.30 33.66
N ASN A 453 37.01 -30.58 34.95
CA ASN A 453 35.92 -31.41 35.45
C ASN A 453 34.64 -30.57 35.62
N VAL A 454 33.87 -30.46 34.52
CA VAL A 454 32.56 -29.81 34.48
C VAL A 454 31.48 -30.86 34.28
N VAL A 455 30.41 -30.75 35.07
CA VAL A 455 29.17 -31.50 34.91
C VAL A 455 28.04 -30.53 34.60
N VAL A 456 27.23 -30.82 33.59
CA VAL A 456 26.05 -30.02 33.26
C VAL A 456 24.80 -30.86 33.48
N ARG A 457 23.90 -30.38 34.32
CA ARG A 457 22.66 -31.08 34.72
C ARG A 457 21.44 -30.65 33.94
N GLU A 458 21.48 -29.46 33.35
CA GLU A 458 20.37 -28.91 32.59
C GLU A 458 20.91 -28.01 31.49
N VAL A 459 20.27 -28.07 30.32
CA VAL A 459 20.46 -27.10 29.24
C VAL A 459 19.09 -26.63 28.78
N ALA A 460 18.92 -25.32 28.60
CA ALA A 460 17.69 -24.75 28.08
C ALA A 460 17.98 -23.62 27.10
N PHE A 461 17.15 -23.55 26.06
CA PHE A 461 17.19 -22.51 25.03
C PHE A 461 15.82 -21.87 24.89
N GLU A 462 15.80 -20.54 24.85
CA GLU A 462 14.62 -19.75 24.56
C GLU A 462 14.95 -18.70 23.51
N ASN A 463 14.52 -18.91 22.28
CA ASN A 463 14.81 -18.03 21.16
C ASN A 463 13.58 -17.19 20.83
N ASP A 464 13.72 -15.87 20.85
CA ASP A 464 12.62 -14.97 20.52
C ASP A 464 12.54 -14.80 19.00
N ILE A 465 11.34 -14.91 18.44
CA ILE A 465 11.06 -14.72 17.02
C ILE A 465 10.11 -13.53 16.80
N GLN A 466 10.17 -12.91 15.63
CA GLN A 466 9.22 -11.88 15.22
C GLN A 466 8.09 -12.47 14.37
N THR A 467 6.86 -12.06 14.63
CA THR A 467 5.66 -12.52 13.93
C THR A 467 4.74 -11.34 13.57
N SER A 468 3.91 -11.53 12.54
CA SER A 468 2.88 -10.58 12.12
C SER A 468 1.60 -10.78 12.92
N ALA A 469 0.96 -9.68 13.38
CA ALA A 469 -0.30 -9.79 14.13
C ALA A 469 -1.45 -10.41 13.33
N LEU A 470 -1.46 -10.24 12.01
CA LEU A 470 -2.58 -10.67 11.16
C LEU A 470 -2.46 -12.11 10.64
N SER A 471 -1.29 -12.76 10.80
CA SER A 471 -1.08 -14.16 10.41
C SER A 471 -1.38 -15.18 11.50
N LEU A 472 -1.45 -14.74 12.77
CA LEU A 472 -1.59 -15.67 13.88
C LEU A 472 -2.95 -16.41 13.84
N PRO A 473 -3.03 -17.68 14.30
CA PRO A 473 -4.25 -18.49 14.30
C PRO A 473 -5.23 -18.04 15.40
N GLU A 474 -5.82 -16.86 15.19
CA GLU A 474 -6.69 -16.16 16.15
C GLU A 474 -8.02 -16.89 16.34
N LEU A 475 -8.38 -17.17 17.60
CA LEU A 475 -9.73 -17.57 17.98
C LEU A 475 -10.66 -16.35 17.97
N THR A 476 -11.88 -16.55 17.49
CA THR A 476 -12.97 -15.55 17.50
C THR A 476 -14.11 -16.02 18.39
N ALA A 477 -15.00 -15.11 18.81
CA ALA A 477 -16.15 -15.45 19.64
C ALA A 477 -17.03 -16.52 18.97
N GLY A 478 -17.52 -17.49 19.75
CA GLY A 478 -18.27 -18.65 19.27
C GLY A 478 -17.38 -19.87 18.97
N ASP A 479 -17.88 -20.78 18.15
CA ASP A 479 -17.19 -22.03 17.82
C ASP A 479 -16.05 -21.80 16.83
N ASN A 480 -14.87 -22.33 17.16
CA ASN A 480 -13.69 -22.28 16.31
C ASN A 480 -13.30 -23.69 15.88
N ARG A 481 -13.33 -23.95 14.58
CA ARG A 481 -12.81 -25.20 14.01
C ARG A 481 -11.30 -25.07 13.85
N VAL A 482 -10.55 -25.90 14.54
CA VAL A 482 -9.09 -25.93 14.50
C VAL A 482 -8.64 -27.19 13.78
N VAL A 483 -7.74 -27.02 12.80
CA VAL A 483 -7.12 -28.11 12.06
C VAL A 483 -5.63 -28.08 12.29
N PHE A 484 -5.10 -29.17 12.85
CA PHE A 484 -3.67 -29.44 12.89
C PHE A 484 -3.26 -30.31 11.71
N THR A 485 -2.10 -30.03 11.13
CA THR A 485 -1.45 -30.90 10.15
C THR A 485 0.07 -30.86 10.32
N ASP A 486 0.75 -31.93 9.98
CA ASP A 486 2.21 -31.97 9.82
C ASP A 486 2.62 -32.75 8.56
N SER A 487 3.91 -32.74 8.25
CA SER A 487 4.54 -33.48 7.15
C SER A 487 5.49 -34.58 7.67
N SER A 488 5.35 -35.00 8.94
CA SER A 488 6.23 -36.00 9.53
C SER A 488 5.97 -37.41 8.98
N PRO A 489 7.03 -38.16 8.68
CA PRO A 489 6.91 -39.60 8.46
C PRO A 489 6.72 -40.34 9.80
N GLY A 490 5.96 -41.43 9.80
CA GLY A 490 5.90 -42.36 10.94
C GLY A 490 5.08 -41.87 12.13
N SER A 491 5.40 -42.30 13.35
CA SER A 491 4.70 -41.86 14.56
C SER A 491 5.04 -40.41 14.92
N ARG A 492 4.11 -39.72 15.59
CA ARG A 492 4.34 -38.39 16.19
C ARG A 492 3.56 -38.29 17.51
N ASN A 493 3.96 -37.37 18.36
CA ASN A 493 3.20 -37.03 19.57
C ASN A 493 3.36 -35.52 19.84
N VAL A 494 2.28 -34.77 19.63
CA VAL A 494 2.26 -33.31 19.68
C VAL A 494 1.25 -32.85 20.70
N ARG A 495 1.67 -31.98 21.62
CA ARG A 495 0.76 -31.27 22.52
C ARG A 495 0.52 -29.87 22.00
N ILE A 496 -0.73 -29.45 21.94
CA ILE A 496 -1.11 -28.09 21.56
C ILE A 496 -1.88 -27.44 22.69
N ALA A 497 -1.44 -26.28 23.16
CA ALA A 497 -2.12 -25.50 24.19
C ALA A 497 -2.54 -24.13 23.66
N HIS A 498 -3.84 -23.85 23.64
CA HIS A 498 -4.42 -22.54 23.31
C HIS A 498 -4.76 -21.78 24.59
N ARG A 499 -4.38 -20.51 24.68
CA ARG A 499 -4.65 -19.66 25.85
C ARG A 499 -5.30 -18.35 25.44
N TRP A 500 -6.44 -18.05 26.06
CA TRP A 500 -7.19 -16.82 25.79
C TRP A 500 -7.93 -16.31 27.04
N LEU A 501 -8.47 -15.10 26.95
CA LEU A 501 -9.39 -14.53 27.92
C LEU A 501 -10.80 -14.45 27.36
N GLU A 502 -11.80 -14.81 28.17
CA GLU A 502 -13.21 -14.59 27.87
C GLU A 502 -13.73 -13.36 28.62
N ARG A 503 -14.32 -12.43 27.88
CA ARG A 503 -15.00 -11.25 28.42
C ARG A 503 -16.47 -11.30 28.06
N ILE A 504 -17.32 -11.18 29.08
CA ILE A 504 -18.79 -11.12 28.91
C ILE A 504 -19.38 -9.75 29.28
N ALA A 505 -18.56 -8.87 29.85
CA ALA A 505 -18.95 -7.53 30.27
C ALA A 505 -19.18 -6.57 29.10
N TRP A 506 -18.63 -6.88 27.93
CA TRP A 506 -18.82 -6.14 26.68
C TRP A 506 -19.50 -7.04 25.65
N ARG A 507 -20.43 -6.50 24.89
CA ARG A 507 -21.14 -7.14 23.79
C ARG A 507 -21.03 -6.24 22.57
N ALA A 508 -20.99 -6.85 21.39
CA ALA A 508 -21.07 -6.07 20.17
C ALA A 508 -22.42 -5.33 20.11
N PRO A 509 -22.43 -4.04 19.69
CA PRO A 509 -23.69 -3.34 19.47
C PRO A 509 -24.50 -4.04 18.38
N TYR A 510 -25.83 -3.88 18.43
CA TYR A 510 -26.70 -4.27 17.33
C TYR A 510 -26.44 -3.36 16.12
N PRO A 511 -26.34 -3.92 14.90
CA PRO A 511 -26.12 -3.13 13.71
C PRO A 511 -27.30 -2.20 13.42
N PRO A 512 -27.10 -1.13 12.63
CA PRO A 512 -28.21 -0.36 12.06
C PRO A 512 -29.25 -1.27 11.39
N ALA A 513 -30.50 -1.14 11.81
CA ALA A 513 -31.60 -1.98 11.36
C ALA A 513 -32.23 -1.50 10.04
N GLU A 514 -32.27 -0.17 9.83
CA GLU A 514 -33.02 0.45 8.74
C GLU A 514 -32.16 1.35 7.86
N ALA A 515 -32.40 1.27 6.57
CA ALA A 515 -31.99 2.25 5.57
C ALA A 515 -33.04 3.37 5.52
N LEU A 516 -32.66 4.57 5.96
CA LEU A 516 -33.55 5.75 5.97
C LEU A 516 -33.48 6.52 4.65
N ALA A 517 -32.33 6.50 3.99
CA ALA A 517 -32.15 7.03 2.64
C ALA A 517 -30.94 6.34 1.98
N PRO A 518 -31.02 5.92 0.71
CA PRO A 518 -32.27 5.54 0.07
C PRO A 518 -32.97 4.43 0.85
N LEU A 519 -34.31 4.38 0.80
CA LEU A 519 -35.04 3.22 1.32
C LEU A 519 -34.61 1.96 0.55
N ASP A 520 -34.69 0.81 1.20
CA ASP A 520 -34.32 -0.46 0.55
C ASP A 520 -35.23 -0.76 -0.65
N GLY A 521 -34.62 -1.03 -1.80
CA GLY A 521 -35.29 -1.20 -3.08
C GLY A 521 -35.67 0.10 -3.79
N ALA A 522 -35.35 1.27 -3.24
CA ALA A 522 -35.72 2.54 -3.85
C ALA A 522 -34.96 2.84 -5.14
N THR A 523 -35.61 3.66 -5.96
CA THR A 523 -34.97 4.34 -7.08
C THR A 523 -34.68 5.79 -6.70
N VAL A 524 -33.44 6.22 -6.91
CA VAL A 524 -32.93 7.55 -6.53
C VAL A 524 -32.66 8.37 -7.78
N GLU A 525 -33.13 9.61 -7.79
CA GLU A 525 -32.81 10.58 -8.84
C GLU A 525 -31.40 11.14 -8.63
N GLY A 526 -30.63 11.22 -9.71
CA GLY A 526 -29.22 11.61 -9.70
C GLY A 526 -28.25 10.50 -9.28
N THR A 527 -26.96 10.82 -9.33
CA THR A 527 -25.86 9.89 -9.02
C THR A 527 -25.03 10.30 -7.80
N GLN A 528 -25.26 11.51 -7.26
CA GLN A 528 -24.70 11.94 -5.98
C GLN A 528 -25.65 11.57 -4.83
N VAL A 529 -25.62 10.31 -4.45
CA VAL A 529 -26.60 9.74 -3.50
C VAL A 529 -26.22 10.05 -2.06
N ARG A 530 -27.23 10.47 -1.28
CA ARG A 530 -27.16 10.55 0.19
C ARG A 530 -27.63 9.23 0.80
N PHE A 531 -26.79 8.69 1.67
CA PHE A 531 -27.04 7.52 2.49
C PHE A 531 -27.33 7.94 3.94
N ALA A 532 -28.35 7.38 4.55
CA ALA A 532 -28.71 7.57 5.94
C ALA A 532 -29.30 6.29 6.52
N TRP A 533 -29.01 6.01 7.79
CA TRP A 533 -29.40 4.78 8.47
C TRP A 533 -29.89 5.06 9.89
N SER A 534 -30.63 4.12 10.45
CA SER A 534 -31.02 4.12 11.87
C SER A 534 -29.78 4.03 12.76
N GLN A 535 -29.80 4.67 13.93
CA GLN A 535 -28.72 4.54 14.90
C GLN A 535 -28.54 3.08 15.34
N ALA A 536 -27.29 2.63 15.48
CA ALA A 536 -26.97 1.35 16.12
C ALA A 536 -27.30 1.42 17.63
N THR A 537 -27.73 0.32 18.22
CA THR A 537 -28.07 0.27 19.65
C THR A 537 -27.11 -0.66 20.39
N ASP A 538 -26.77 -0.31 21.61
CA ASP A 538 -25.80 -1.04 22.42
C ASP A 538 -26.49 -1.55 23.70
N SER A 539 -26.42 -2.86 23.93
CA SER A 539 -27.07 -3.49 25.10
C SER A 539 -26.39 -3.15 26.41
N ASP A 540 -25.11 -2.77 26.36
CA ASP A 540 -24.32 -2.44 27.54
C ASP A 540 -24.38 -0.92 27.84
N GLY A 541 -25.08 -0.15 26.99
CA GLY A 541 -25.23 1.29 27.12
C GLY A 541 -24.01 2.09 26.66
N ALA A 542 -23.06 1.46 25.98
CA ALA A 542 -21.89 2.15 25.44
C ALA A 542 -22.30 3.13 24.33
N ALA A 543 -21.68 4.30 24.31
CA ALA A 543 -21.96 5.31 23.28
C ALA A 543 -21.41 4.86 21.91
N LEU A 544 -22.15 5.11 20.83
CA LEU A 544 -21.69 4.87 19.47
C LEU A 544 -20.79 6.01 19.01
N VAL A 545 -19.56 5.71 18.63
CA VAL A 545 -18.51 6.71 18.34
C VAL A 545 -18.15 6.82 16.86
N ASP A 546 -18.45 5.81 16.05
CA ASP A 546 -18.18 5.82 14.61
C ASP A 546 -19.05 4.83 13.83
N TYR A 547 -19.01 4.93 12.50
CA TYR A 547 -19.62 3.98 11.58
C TYR A 547 -18.66 3.64 10.45
N HIS A 548 -18.75 2.41 9.94
CA HIS A 548 -18.11 1.95 8.72
C HIS A 548 -19.19 1.71 7.67
N PHE A 549 -19.12 2.43 6.55
CA PHE A 549 -20.00 2.32 5.39
C PHE A 549 -19.28 1.64 4.21
N GLU A 550 -19.96 0.72 3.53
CA GLU A 550 -19.50 0.11 2.27
C GLU A 550 -20.63 0.13 1.21
N LEU A 551 -20.29 0.47 -0.03
CA LEU A 551 -21.14 0.30 -1.21
C LEU A 551 -20.44 -0.57 -2.27
N SER A 552 -21.19 -1.48 -2.87
CA SER A 552 -20.74 -2.45 -3.88
C SER A 552 -21.69 -2.52 -5.08
N ALA A 553 -21.17 -2.99 -6.21
CA ALA A 553 -21.98 -3.46 -7.33
C ALA A 553 -22.45 -4.92 -7.15
N HIS A 554 -21.95 -5.63 -6.14
CA HIS A 554 -22.26 -7.05 -5.91
C HIS A 554 -23.17 -7.22 -4.69
N ALA A 555 -24.21 -8.06 -4.85
CA ALA A 555 -25.20 -8.30 -3.79
C ALA A 555 -24.62 -8.94 -2.52
N ASP A 556 -23.54 -9.71 -2.66
CA ASP A 556 -22.84 -10.36 -1.56
C ASP A 556 -21.83 -9.44 -0.84
N MET A 557 -21.68 -8.19 -1.29
CA MET A 557 -20.75 -7.21 -0.71
C MET A 557 -19.30 -7.73 -0.65
N ARG A 558 -18.90 -8.56 -1.63
CA ARG A 558 -17.55 -9.17 -1.68
C ARG A 558 -16.40 -8.15 -1.72
N TRP A 559 -16.65 -6.94 -2.24
CA TRP A 559 -15.75 -5.79 -2.16
C TRP A 559 -16.46 -4.47 -2.46
N PRO A 560 -15.92 -3.33 -1.99
CA PRO A 560 -16.43 -2.01 -2.36
C PRO A 560 -16.25 -1.73 -3.86
N LEU A 561 -17.13 -0.93 -4.43
CA LEU A 561 -17.09 -0.52 -5.85
C LEU A 561 -15.76 0.18 -6.20
N SER A 562 -15.33 1.09 -5.33
CA SER A 562 -14.03 1.75 -5.38
C SER A 562 -13.70 2.31 -3.98
N PRO A 563 -12.47 2.80 -3.74
CA PRO A 563 -12.10 3.45 -2.48
C PRO A 563 -12.99 4.65 -2.08
N ASN A 564 -13.75 5.23 -3.02
CA ASN A 564 -14.74 6.27 -2.73
C ASN A 564 -15.91 5.76 -1.88
N PHE A 565 -16.14 4.45 -1.87
CA PHE A 565 -17.33 3.80 -1.33
C PHE A 565 -17.03 2.85 -0.16
N GLU A 566 -15.87 3.03 0.48
CA GLU A 566 -15.49 2.38 1.74
C GLU A 566 -15.04 3.47 2.72
N LYS A 567 -15.84 3.76 3.76
CA LYS A 567 -15.69 4.97 4.57
C LYS A 567 -15.84 4.71 6.06
N ARG A 568 -14.93 5.30 6.85
CA ARG A 568 -15.17 5.61 8.26
C ARG A 568 -15.79 6.99 8.36
N ILE A 569 -16.97 7.08 8.96
CA ILE A 569 -17.74 8.33 8.98
C ILE A 569 -17.00 9.42 9.77
N SER A 570 -16.26 9.04 10.80
CA SER A 570 -15.39 9.94 11.57
C SER A 570 -14.29 10.63 10.75
N LEU A 571 -13.95 10.11 9.57
CA LEU A 571 -12.95 10.67 8.65
C LEU A 571 -13.59 11.44 7.49
N THR A 572 -14.90 11.66 7.52
CA THR A 572 -15.65 12.43 6.53
C THR A 572 -16.22 13.72 7.13
N PRO A 573 -16.74 14.66 6.32
CA PRO A 573 -17.51 15.81 6.81
C PRO A 573 -18.78 15.46 7.62
N PHE A 574 -19.18 14.18 7.65
CA PHE A 574 -20.34 13.68 8.37
C PHE A 574 -20.02 13.07 9.74
N LYS A 575 -18.81 13.30 10.27
CA LYS A 575 -18.40 12.85 11.61
C LYS A 575 -19.50 13.08 12.66
N GLY A 576 -19.83 12.02 13.40
CA GLY A 576 -20.85 12.03 14.45
C GLY A 576 -22.29 11.95 13.95
N LYS A 577 -22.54 11.67 12.66
CA LYS A 577 -23.88 11.54 12.09
C LYS A 577 -24.10 10.13 11.54
N THR A 578 -25.37 9.72 11.43
CA THR A 578 -25.80 8.47 10.77
C THR A 578 -26.10 8.69 9.29
N GLN A 579 -25.22 9.39 8.60
CA GLN A 579 -25.35 9.69 7.19
C GLN A 579 -24.01 9.85 6.50
N TRP A 580 -24.01 9.69 5.18
CA TRP A 580 -22.89 9.98 4.30
C TRP A 580 -23.42 10.32 2.90
N THR A 581 -22.81 11.27 2.20
CA THR A 581 -23.16 11.58 0.81
C THR A 581 -21.96 11.33 -0.08
N ALA A 582 -22.19 10.73 -1.24
CA ALA A 582 -21.15 10.55 -2.25
C ALA A 582 -20.47 11.90 -2.58
N PRO A 583 -19.13 11.96 -2.68
CA PRO A 583 -18.41 13.23 -2.75
C PRO A 583 -18.66 13.98 -4.05
N TYR A 584 -18.97 13.28 -5.15
CA TYR A 584 -19.14 13.88 -6.48
C TYR A 584 -20.31 13.24 -7.23
N VAL A 585 -20.92 14.01 -8.12
CA VAL A 585 -21.83 13.52 -9.15
C VAL A 585 -21.05 12.64 -10.14
N GLY A 586 -21.69 11.57 -10.64
CA GLY A 586 -21.13 10.75 -11.72
C GLY A 586 -20.17 9.64 -11.29
N LEU A 587 -20.09 9.34 -9.99
CA LEU A 587 -19.35 8.17 -9.49
C LEU A 587 -20.16 6.87 -9.54
N LEU A 588 -21.47 6.98 -9.73
CA LEU A 588 -22.41 5.88 -9.94
C LEU A 588 -22.99 5.98 -11.34
N ASN A 589 -23.32 4.85 -11.94
CA ASN A 589 -23.96 4.79 -13.26
C ASN A 589 -25.47 4.80 -13.13
N PRO A 590 -26.21 5.36 -14.10
CA PRO A 590 -27.67 5.27 -14.11
C PRO A 590 -28.15 3.84 -14.42
N ASP A 591 -29.41 3.57 -14.08
CA ASP A 591 -30.10 2.29 -14.27
C ASP A 591 -29.33 1.08 -13.68
N THR A 592 -28.40 1.33 -12.76
CA THR A 592 -27.55 0.31 -12.16
C THR A 592 -28.00 0.05 -10.74
N THR A 593 -28.19 -1.23 -10.38
CA THR A 593 -28.50 -1.62 -8.99
C THR A 593 -27.20 -1.69 -8.20
N TYR A 594 -27.16 -0.98 -7.07
CA TYR A 594 -26.06 -1.02 -6.12
C TYR A 594 -26.53 -1.53 -4.77
N PHE A 595 -25.58 -2.04 -3.99
CA PHE A 595 -25.78 -2.63 -2.69
C PHE A 595 -24.93 -1.90 -1.67
N TRP A 596 -25.45 -1.69 -0.46
CA TRP A 596 -24.69 -1.05 0.60
C TRP A 596 -25.02 -1.63 1.97
N ARG A 597 -24.07 -1.48 2.89
CA ARG A 597 -24.19 -1.92 4.28
C ARG A 597 -23.43 -0.98 5.20
N VAL A 598 -23.77 -1.02 6.49
CA VAL A 598 -23.14 -0.18 7.51
C VAL A 598 -23.02 -0.94 8.82
N ARG A 599 -21.98 -0.66 9.61
CA ARG A 599 -21.81 -1.17 10.98
C ARG A 599 -21.37 -0.07 11.94
N GLY A 600 -21.77 -0.16 13.20
CA GLY A 600 -21.45 0.80 14.25
C GLY A 600 -20.21 0.39 15.05
N LEU A 601 -19.50 1.37 15.61
CA LEU A 601 -18.43 1.22 16.59
C LEU A 601 -18.88 1.84 17.91
N ASP A 602 -18.77 1.09 19.00
CA ASP A 602 -19.02 1.62 20.35
C ASP A 602 -17.77 2.29 20.96
N ALA A 603 -17.93 2.91 22.12
CA ALA A 603 -16.86 3.58 22.85
C ALA A 603 -15.83 2.62 23.48
N ASN A 604 -16.14 1.33 23.61
CA ASN A 604 -15.18 0.29 24.02
C ASN A 604 -14.31 -0.18 22.86
N GLY A 605 -14.61 0.27 21.63
CA GLY A 605 -13.88 -0.10 20.42
C GLY A 605 -14.38 -1.38 19.77
N VAL A 606 -15.60 -1.85 20.11
CA VAL A 606 -16.25 -3.04 19.57
C VAL A 606 -17.11 -2.67 18.36
N TRP A 607 -16.87 -3.33 17.23
CA TRP A 607 -17.70 -3.20 16.03
C TRP A 607 -18.93 -4.11 16.12
N SER A 608 -20.10 -3.59 15.73
CA SER A 608 -21.26 -4.44 15.43
C SER A 608 -20.93 -5.38 14.26
N PRO A 609 -21.70 -6.47 14.09
CA PRO A 609 -21.86 -7.10 12.78
C PRO A 609 -22.25 -6.06 11.72
N TRP A 610 -22.15 -6.45 10.45
CA TRP A 610 -22.72 -5.64 9.38
C TRP A 610 -24.25 -5.62 9.48
N SER A 611 -24.87 -4.49 9.12
CA SER A 611 -26.30 -4.47 8.80
C SER A 611 -26.63 -5.51 7.73
N ARG A 612 -27.92 -5.83 7.57
CA ARG A 612 -28.37 -6.47 6.33
C ARG A 612 -27.93 -5.62 5.13
N THR A 613 -27.76 -6.27 3.98
CA THR A 613 -27.49 -5.57 2.73
C THR A 613 -28.76 -4.85 2.27
N PHE A 614 -28.65 -3.56 1.98
CA PHE A 614 -29.69 -2.75 1.36
C PHE A 614 -29.36 -2.56 -0.12
N ARG A 615 -30.37 -2.42 -0.96
CA ARG A 615 -30.20 -2.15 -2.40
C ARG A 615 -30.91 -0.90 -2.84
N PHE A 616 -30.42 -0.28 -3.91
CA PHE A 616 -31.10 0.84 -4.57
C PHE A 616 -30.67 0.89 -6.04
N GLN A 617 -31.41 1.65 -6.85
CA GLN A 617 -31.07 1.96 -8.24
C GLN A 617 -31.01 3.47 -8.43
N THR A 618 -30.13 3.94 -9.30
CA THR A 618 -29.98 5.35 -9.68
C THR A 618 -30.72 5.66 -10.99
N ARG A 619 -31.22 6.88 -11.14
CA ARG A 619 -31.79 7.43 -12.38
C ARG A 619 -31.14 8.76 -12.71
N ALA A 620 -30.44 8.81 -13.83
CA ALA A 620 -29.74 9.99 -14.35
C ALA A 620 -29.45 9.75 -15.84
N PRO A 621 -29.00 10.74 -16.60
CA PRO A 621 -28.43 10.49 -17.92
C PRO A 621 -27.06 9.80 -17.80
N GLY A 622 -26.72 8.97 -18.79
CA GLY A 622 -25.39 8.35 -18.88
C GLY A 622 -24.32 9.33 -19.35
N VAL A 623 -23.06 9.02 -19.05
CA VAL A 623 -21.89 9.84 -19.45
C VAL A 623 -21.79 9.93 -20.97
N PRO A 624 -21.68 11.12 -21.60
CA PRO A 624 -21.55 11.27 -23.04
C PRO A 624 -20.40 10.43 -23.64
N LEU A 625 -20.66 9.82 -24.78
CA LEU A 625 -19.76 8.90 -25.46
C LEU A 625 -19.13 9.55 -26.71
N ASP A 626 -18.04 8.98 -27.20
CA ASP A 626 -17.41 9.32 -28.49
C ASP A 626 -17.08 10.83 -28.66
N VAL A 627 -16.71 11.50 -27.56
CA VAL A 627 -16.38 12.94 -27.54
C VAL A 627 -15.12 13.20 -28.36
N LYS A 628 -15.25 14.03 -29.41
CA LYS A 628 -14.16 14.31 -30.34
C LYS A 628 -14.31 15.66 -31.02
N LEU A 629 -13.22 16.17 -31.59
CA LEU A 629 -13.20 17.41 -32.37
C LEU A 629 -13.26 17.10 -33.86
N ARG A 630 -14.07 17.85 -34.60
CA ARG A 630 -14.16 17.81 -36.06
C ARG A 630 -13.87 19.20 -36.65
N PRO A 631 -13.15 19.31 -37.77
CA PRO A 631 -13.01 20.57 -38.50
C PRO A 631 -14.38 21.14 -38.91
N ASP A 632 -14.53 22.45 -38.78
CA ASP A 632 -15.71 23.17 -39.26
C ASP A 632 -15.45 23.94 -40.57
N LYS A 633 -16.52 24.41 -41.22
CA LYS A 633 -16.45 25.19 -42.47
C LYS A 633 -15.86 26.60 -42.32
N HIS A 634 -15.61 27.05 -41.10
CA HIS A 634 -15.12 28.38 -40.75
C HIS A 634 -13.63 28.38 -40.36
N GLY A 635 -12.93 27.25 -40.52
CA GLY A 635 -11.52 27.10 -40.14
C GLY A 635 -11.30 26.93 -38.64
N GLY A 636 -12.31 26.46 -37.92
CA GLY A 636 -12.28 26.11 -36.50
C GLY A 636 -12.52 24.62 -36.25
N LEU A 637 -12.78 24.25 -35.00
CA LEU A 637 -13.18 22.89 -34.60
C LEU A 637 -14.50 22.92 -33.81
N THR A 638 -15.37 21.97 -34.17
CA THR A 638 -16.61 21.67 -33.46
C THR A 638 -16.41 20.41 -32.61
N LEU A 639 -16.73 20.52 -31.33
CA LEU A 639 -16.82 19.38 -30.42
C LEU A 639 -18.11 18.64 -30.74
N VAL A 640 -18.03 17.33 -30.93
CA VAL A 640 -19.19 16.46 -31.18
C VAL A 640 -19.14 15.27 -30.24
N TRP A 641 -20.31 14.79 -29.83
CA TRP A 641 -20.44 13.63 -28.95
C TRP A 641 -21.69 12.82 -29.31
N ARG A 642 -21.81 11.65 -28.69
CA ARG A 642 -23.01 10.82 -28.77
C ARG A 642 -23.66 10.76 -27.38
N PRO A 643 -24.97 11.07 -27.26
CA PRO A 643 -25.73 10.80 -26.05
C PRO A 643 -25.60 9.32 -25.65
N ASN A 644 -25.42 9.06 -24.36
CA ASN A 644 -25.31 7.68 -23.88
C ASN A 644 -26.69 7.01 -23.92
N PRO A 645 -26.84 5.81 -24.52
CA PRO A 645 -28.11 5.10 -24.49
C PRO A 645 -28.48 4.55 -23.11
N GLN A 646 -27.54 4.48 -22.17
CA GLN A 646 -27.80 4.10 -20.78
C GLN A 646 -28.38 5.29 -19.99
N GLY A 647 -29.42 5.05 -19.20
CA GLY A 647 -30.03 6.09 -18.37
C GLY A 647 -31.12 6.88 -19.10
N LYS A 648 -31.51 8.00 -18.48
CA LYS A 648 -32.47 8.93 -19.05
C LYS A 648 -31.90 9.62 -20.28
N THR A 649 -32.78 9.90 -21.24
CA THR A 649 -32.44 10.74 -22.39
C THR A 649 -32.00 12.13 -21.92
N PRO A 650 -30.84 12.63 -22.36
CA PRO A 650 -30.42 13.99 -22.05
C PRO A 650 -31.34 15.01 -22.73
N ALA A 651 -31.73 16.05 -21.99
CA ALA A 651 -32.42 17.24 -22.49
C ALA A 651 -31.44 18.38 -22.82
N ASP A 652 -30.26 18.41 -22.18
CA ASP A 652 -29.24 19.45 -22.32
C ASP A 652 -27.84 18.88 -22.04
N PHE A 653 -26.80 19.62 -22.41
CA PHE A 653 -25.40 19.27 -22.19
C PHE A 653 -24.62 20.49 -21.69
N LYS A 654 -23.74 20.30 -20.70
CA LYS A 654 -22.72 21.29 -20.31
C LYS A 654 -21.39 20.96 -20.97
N ILE A 655 -20.78 21.97 -21.57
CA ILE A 655 -19.50 21.84 -22.27
C ILE A 655 -18.44 22.62 -21.49
N TYR A 656 -17.29 22.00 -21.25
CA TYR A 656 -16.20 22.59 -20.48
C TYR A 656 -14.92 22.64 -21.28
N GLY A 657 -14.12 23.68 -21.10
CA GLY A 657 -12.84 23.90 -21.78
C GLY A 657 -11.74 24.30 -20.82
N SER A 658 -10.58 23.62 -20.91
CA SER A 658 -9.41 23.92 -20.08
C SER A 658 -8.09 23.77 -20.85
N ASN A 659 -7.06 24.47 -20.40
CA ASN A 659 -5.70 24.27 -20.88
C ASN A 659 -4.91 23.27 -20.02
N GLU A 660 -5.47 22.81 -18.90
CA GLU A 660 -4.87 21.78 -18.04
C GLU A 660 -5.16 20.39 -18.60
N LYS A 661 -4.12 19.57 -18.78
CA LYS A 661 -4.29 18.15 -19.14
C LYS A 661 -4.94 17.40 -17.97
N GLY A 662 -5.93 16.55 -18.25
CA GLY A 662 -6.62 15.80 -17.20
C GLY A 662 -7.34 16.69 -16.18
N PHE A 663 -7.94 17.80 -16.63
CA PHE A 663 -8.69 18.73 -15.78
C PHE A 663 -10.01 18.12 -15.27
N SER A 664 -10.44 18.58 -14.08
CA SER A 664 -11.79 18.35 -13.53
C SER A 664 -12.76 19.43 -13.99
N VAL A 665 -14.01 19.06 -14.29
CA VAL A 665 -15.06 20.03 -14.65
C VAL A 665 -15.51 20.86 -13.44
N GLY A 666 -15.88 22.11 -13.66
CA GLY A 666 -16.35 23.01 -12.60
C GLY A 666 -17.25 24.13 -13.12
N ASP A 667 -18.48 24.18 -12.62
CA ASP A 667 -19.49 25.21 -12.92
C ASP A 667 -19.19 26.56 -12.24
N SER A 668 -18.39 26.53 -11.18
CA SER A 668 -18.01 27.67 -10.36
C SER A 668 -16.51 27.65 -10.08
N GLU A 669 -16.02 28.61 -9.29
CA GLU A 669 -14.67 28.55 -8.75
C GLU A 669 -14.45 27.23 -7.99
N TYR A 670 -13.30 26.59 -8.21
CA TYR A 670 -12.86 25.35 -7.58
C TYR A 670 -11.37 25.40 -7.23
N VAL A 671 -10.89 24.47 -6.40
CA VAL A 671 -9.50 24.43 -5.94
C VAL A 671 -8.71 23.40 -6.74
N VAL A 672 -7.52 23.80 -7.20
CA VAL A 672 -6.51 22.93 -7.81
C VAL A 672 -5.22 23.04 -7.01
N PHE A 673 -4.67 21.91 -6.59
CA PHE A 673 -3.36 21.81 -5.99
C PHE A 673 -2.27 21.85 -7.07
N ARG A 674 -1.47 22.91 -7.07
CA ARG A 674 -0.36 23.13 -8.01
C ARG A 674 1.01 22.83 -7.41
N ALA A 675 1.08 22.30 -6.19
CA ALA A 675 2.32 22.02 -5.48
C ALA A 675 3.31 23.20 -5.52
N LYS A 676 4.42 23.12 -6.27
CA LYS A 676 5.38 24.23 -6.40
C LYS A 676 5.07 25.26 -7.50
N GLY A 677 3.85 25.24 -8.04
CA GLY A 677 3.40 26.13 -9.12
C GLY A 677 3.92 25.71 -10.49
N PHE A 678 4.00 26.63 -11.43
CA PHE A 678 4.56 26.37 -12.76
C PHE A 678 6.09 26.41 -12.74
N VAL A 679 6.74 25.43 -13.36
CA VAL A 679 8.21 25.35 -13.49
C VAL A 679 8.59 24.66 -14.82
N ARG A 680 9.79 24.93 -15.32
CA ARG A 680 10.31 24.36 -16.58
C ARG A 680 11.43 23.35 -16.37
N SER A 681 12.27 23.57 -15.36
CA SER A 681 13.42 22.72 -15.08
C SER A 681 13.54 22.38 -13.59
N ILE A 682 14.38 21.41 -13.26
CA ILE A 682 14.57 21.01 -11.85
C ILE A 682 15.34 22.08 -11.07
N GLU A 683 16.14 22.88 -11.77
CA GLU A 683 16.84 24.05 -11.24
C GLU A 683 15.83 25.13 -10.85
N GLU A 684 14.90 25.49 -11.75
CA GLU A 684 13.81 26.43 -11.44
C GLU A 684 12.96 25.92 -10.28
N TYR A 685 12.62 24.62 -10.27
CA TYR A 685 11.93 24.01 -9.14
C TYR A 685 12.71 24.17 -7.84
N ALA A 686 14.03 24.00 -7.84
CA ALA A 686 14.83 24.14 -6.62
C ALA A 686 14.80 25.57 -6.07
N ASP A 687 14.91 26.57 -6.95
CA ASP A 687 15.04 27.98 -6.60
C ASP A 687 13.69 28.66 -6.28
N LYS A 688 12.59 28.13 -6.80
CA LYS A 688 11.25 28.70 -6.57
C LYS A 688 10.86 28.64 -5.08
N PRO A 689 10.30 29.71 -4.50
CA PRO A 689 9.72 29.66 -3.15
C PRO A 689 8.50 28.74 -3.08
N ALA A 690 8.30 28.07 -1.93
CA ALA A 690 7.15 27.17 -1.75
C ALA A 690 5.81 27.91 -1.61
N ASP A 691 5.86 29.19 -1.27
CA ASP A 691 4.75 30.14 -1.07
C ASP A 691 4.55 31.09 -2.25
N ALA A 692 5.10 30.76 -3.43
CA ALA A 692 4.86 31.53 -4.65
C ALA A 692 3.34 31.63 -4.94
N HIS A 693 2.90 32.75 -5.52
CA HIS A 693 1.48 33.04 -5.74
C HIS A 693 0.71 31.98 -6.56
N ASP A 694 1.42 31.18 -7.36
CA ASP A 694 0.88 30.11 -8.19
C ASP A 694 1.11 28.70 -7.60
N ALA A 695 1.72 28.61 -6.41
CA ALA A 695 2.00 27.38 -5.67
C ALA A 695 0.90 27.06 -4.65
N GLY A 696 0.93 25.83 -4.12
CA GLY A 696 -0.04 25.32 -3.17
C GLY A 696 -1.42 25.05 -3.78
N SER A 697 -2.46 25.17 -2.97
CA SER A 697 -3.85 25.04 -3.39
C SER A 697 -4.36 26.38 -3.91
N VAL A 698 -4.73 26.44 -5.19
CA VAL A 698 -5.02 27.67 -5.91
C VAL A 698 -6.48 27.67 -6.37
N LYS A 699 -7.17 28.80 -6.18
CA LYS A 699 -8.51 29.02 -6.69
C LYS A 699 -8.47 29.16 -8.22
N THR A 700 -9.30 28.38 -8.89
CA THR A 700 -9.42 28.32 -10.34
C THR A 700 -10.87 28.62 -10.70
N LEU A 701 -11.09 29.55 -11.63
CA LEU A 701 -12.42 29.94 -12.08
C LEU A 701 -13.12 28.78 -12.81
N SER A 702 -14.44 28.89 -12.98
CA SER A 702 -15.22 27.93 -13.77
C SER A 702 -14.61 27.70 -15.15
N ASN A 703 -14.62 26.45 -15.59
CA ASN A 703 -14.24 26.04 -16.94
C ASN A 703 -15.45 25.73 -17.83
N LEU A 704 -16.66 26.11 -17.40
CA LEU A 704 -17.89 25.99 -18.20
C LEU A 704 -17.85 26.96 -19.39
N ILE A 705 -18.22 26.45 -20.56
CA ILE A 705 -18.33 27.22 -21.81
C ILE A 705 -19.78 27.67 -22.00
N ALA A 706 -20.67 26.69 -22.10
CA ALA A 706 -22.09 26.90 -22.39
C ALA A 706 -22.91 25.66 -22.06
N ARG A 707 -24.22 25.82 -22.15
CA ARG A 707 -25.20 24.73 -22.25
C ARG A 707 -25.76 24.65 -23.66
N THR A 708 -26.06 23.45 -24.16
CA THR A 708 -26.70 23.24 -25.46
C THR A 708 -27.50 21.94 -25.49
N ALA A 709 -28.67 21.96 -26.12
CA ALA A 709 -29.48 20.77 -26.38
C ALA A 709 -28.92 19.94 -27.56
N GLU A 710 -28.08 20.53 -28.40
CA GLU A 710 -27.46 19.85 -29.53
C GLU A 710 -26.25 19.03 -29.07
N ALA A 711 -26.04 17.86 -29.69
CA ALA A 711 -24.88 17.00 -29.40
C ALA A 711 -23.58 17.49 -30.07
N GLU A 712 -23.47 18.80 -30.29
CA GLU A 712 -22.31 19.48 -30.83
C GLU A 712 -22.21 20.93 -30.33
N LEU A 713 -20.99 21.46 -30.29
CA LEU A 713 -20.72 22.86 -30.01
C LEU A 713 -19.42 23.30 -30.70
N ARG A 714 -19.45 24.45 -31.38
CA ARG A 714 -18.23 25.07 -31.92
C ARG A 714 -17.40 25.65 -30.77
N VAL A 715 -16.22 25.08 -30.54
CA VAL A 715 -15.39 25.41 -29.36
C VAL A 715 -14.02 26.01 -29.70
N VAL A 716 -13.56 25.85 -30.94
CA VAL A 716 -12.28 26.40 -31.41
C VAL A 716 -12.50 27.16 -32.71
N GLY A 717 -11.87 28.33 -32.84
CA GLY A 717 -11.83 29.11 -34.06
C GLY A 717 -12.10 30.59 -33.84
N PRO A 718 -11.94 31.40 -34.90
CA PRO A 718 -12.11 32.84 -34.82
C PRO A 718 -13.58 33.21 -34.59
N GLY A 719 -13.77 34.30 -33.82
CA GLY A 719 -15.07 34.95 -33.63
C GLY A 719 -16.06 34.18 -32.74
N ILE A 720 -15.56 33.32 -31.84
CA ILE A 720 -16.41 32.63 -30.87
C ILE A 720 -16.50 33.50 -29.61
N ASP A 721 -17.70 34.02 -29.33
CA ASP A 721 -18.00 34.89 -28.19
C ASP A 721 -18.59 34.09 -27.01
N LEU A 722 -17.90 33.01 -26.63
CA LEU A 722 -18.23 32.18 -25.47
C LEU A 722 -17.01 32.05 -24.56
N PRO A 723 -17.19 32.07 -23.22
CA PRO A 723 -16.09 31.90 -22.28
C PRO A 723 -15.45 30.51 -22.44
N ASN A 724 -14.18 30.38 -22.04
CA ASN A 724 -13.47 29.10 -22.01
C ASN A 724 -13.43 28.33 -23.35
N THR A 725 -13.67 29.01 -24.47
CA THR A 725 -13.40 28.51 -25.82
C THR A 725 -11.93 28.71 -26.17
N ASN A 726 -11.48 28.10 -27.27
CA ASN A 726 -10.09 28.12 -27.71
C ASN A 726 -9.11 27.59 -26.64
N ARG A 727 -9.51 26.50 -25.99
CA ARG A 727 -8.74 25.74 -24.99
C ARG A 727 -8.18 24.44 -25.55
N ALA A 728 -7.20 23.87 -24.87
CA ALA A 728 -6.50 22.64 -25.30
C ALA A 728 -7.34 21.37 -25.15
N PHE A 729 -8.21 21.31 -24.14
CA PHE A 729 -8.98 20.11 -23.77
C PHE A 729 -10.46 20.44 -23.51
N TYR A 730 -11.35 19.51 -23.86
CA TYR A 730 -12.80 19.67 -23.66
C TYR A 730 -13.47 18.41 -23.09
N ARG A 731 -14.49 18.62 -22.26
CA ARG A 731 -15.37 17.57 -21.71
C ARG A 731 -16.84 17.96 -21.82
N VAL A 732 -17.71 16.96 -21.74
CA VAL A 732 -19.17 17.12 -21.81
C VAL A 732 -19.83 16.41 -20.62
N VAL A 733 -20.86 17.04 -20.05
CA VAL A 733 -21.77 16.44 -19.05
C VAL A 733 -23.17 16.48 -19.62
N ALA A 734 -23.91 15.37 -19.54
CA ALA A 734 -25.31 15.29 -19.94
C ALA A 734 -26.24 15.69 -18.78
N ILE A 735 -27.38 16.28 -19.11
CA ILE A 735 -28.42 16.72 -18.16
C ILE A 735 -29.77 16.20 -18.64
N ASP A 736 -30.56 15.59 -17.77
CA ASP A 736 -31.93 15.19 -18.09
C ASP A 736 -32.94 16.33 -17.88
N GLU A 737 -34.21 16.10 -18.22
CA GLU A 737 -35.29 17.10 -18.06
C GLU A 737 -35.49 17.57 -16.61
N ALA A 738 -35.11 16.75 -15.62
CA ALA A 738 -35.21 17.07 -14.20
C ALA A 738 -33.98 17.83 -13.67
N GLY A 739 -32.98 18.07 -14.53
CA GLY A 739 -31.73 18.72 -14.16
C GLY A 739 -30.69 17.80 -13.52
N ASN A 740 -30.90 16.48 -13.51
CA ASN A 740 -29.89 15.54 -13.00
C ASN A 740 -28.75 15.40 -14.00
N GLU A 741 -27.53 15.38 -13.49
CA GLU A 741 -26.33 15.34 -14.29
C GLU A 741 -25.71 13.93 -14.35
N SER A 742 -25.12 13.62 -15.50
CA SER A 742 -24.19 12.51 -15.63
C SER A 742 -22.85 12.82 -14.95
N GLY A 743 -21.93 11.86 -14.95
CA GLY A 743 -20.50 12.18 -14.79
C GLY A 743 -19.93 12.89 -16.03
N PRO A 744 -18.75 13.51 -15.91
CA PRO A 744 -18.05 14.09 -17.06
C PRO A 744 -17.55 13.01 -18.01
N SER A 745 -17.61 13.30 -19.30
CA SER A 745 -17.10 12.45 -20.37
C SER A 745 -15.58 12.26 -20.30
N ASP A 746 -15.10 11.34 -21.12
CA ASP A 746 -13.69 11.38 -21.52
C ASP A 746 -13.38 12.69 -22.25
N TYR A 747 -12.13 13.17 -22.20
CA TYR A 747 -11.78 14.44 -22.81
C TYR A 747 -11.37 14.31 -24.28
N ALA A 748 -11.72 15.33 -25.08
CA ALA A 748 -11.18 15.56 -26.42
C ALA A 748 -10.03 16.57 -26.38
N GLU A 749 -9.01 16.36 -27.21
CA GLU A 749 -7.81 17.18 -27.26
C GLU A 749 -7.67 17.88 -28.60
N VAL A 750 -7.42 19.20 -28.57
CA VAL A 750 -7.15 19.99 -29.78
C VAL A 750 -5.80 19.55 -30.38
N PRO A 751 -5.73 19.28 -31.69
CA PRO A 751 -4.45 19.13 -32.37
C PRO A 751 -3.67 20.45 -32.31
N ARG A 752 -2.58 20.48 -31.53
CA ARG A 752 -1.75 21.68 -31.31
C ARG A 752 -0.44 21.59 -32.09
N PRO A 753 0.18 22.73 -32.47
CA PRO A 753 -0.32 24.09 -32.28
C PRO A 753 -1.53 24.42 -33.17
N PHE A 754 -2.41 25.32 -32.71
CA PHE A 754 -3.59 25.75 -33.45
C PHE A 754 -3.76 27.28 -33.34
N VAL A 755 -3.61 28.00 -34.45
CA VAL A 755 -3.85 29.44 -34.53
C VAL A 755 -5.33 29.71 -34.78
N PHE A 756 -6.00 30.41 -33.87
CA PHE A 756 -7.44 30.64 -33.94
C PHE A 756 -7.84 32.10 -34.20
N THR A 757 -6.89 33.03 -34.31
CA THR A 757 -7.15 34.41 -34.72
C THR A 757 -6.88 34.62 -36.20
N ARG A 758 -7.47 35.69 -36.74
CA ARG A 758 -7.25 36.15 -38.12
C ARG A 758 -6.63 37.54 -38.09
N PRO A 759 -5.79 37.88 -39.07
CA PRO A 759 -5.15 39.18 -39.11
C PRO A 759 -6.17 40.28 -39.44
N PRO A 760 -6.13 41.43 -38.75
CA PRO A 760 -6.93 42.59 -39.13
C PRO A 760 -6.43 43.18 -40.46
N THR A 761 -7.28 43.98 -41.12
CA THR A 761 -6.87 44.75 -42.31
C THR A 761 -5.79 45.77 -41.93
N ALA A 762 -4.74 45.86 -42.75
CA ALA A 762 -3.67 46.84 -42.58
C ALA A 762 -3.90 48.06 -43.48
N LYS A 763 -3.25 49.19 -43.16
CA LYS A 763 -3.23 50.40 -44.01
C LYS A 763 -1.82 50.70 -44.46
N TYR A 764 -1.66 50.99 -45.74
CA TYR A 764 -0.40 51.39 -46.36
C TYR A 764 0.19 52.60 -45.63
N GLY A 765 1.50 52.54 -45.35
CA GLY A 765 2.22 53.64 -44.70
C GLY A 765 1.82 53.90 -43.23
N LYS A 766 1.01 53.04 -42.60
CA LYS A 766 0.63 53.13 -41.18
C LYS A 766 1.21 51.97 -40.36
N PRO A 767 1.50 52.17 -39.06
CA PRO A 767 1.90 51.08 -38.19
C PRO A 767 0.83 49.97 -38.15
N TYR A 768 1.29 48.73 -38.31
CA TYR A 768 0.48 47.52 -38.23
C TYR A 768 0.98 46.65 -37.07
N ARG A 769 0.04 46.01 -36.36
CA ARG A 769 0.33 45.07 -35.28
C ARG A 769 -0.70 43.95 -35.31
N TYR A 770 -0.24 42.71 -35.30
CA TYR A 770 -1.06 41.52 -35.20
C TYR A 770 -0.29 40.43 -34.47
N GLN A 771 -0.87 39.88 -33.41
CA GLN A 771 -0.30 38.74 -32.71
C GLN A 771 -1.24 37.55 -32.90
N PRO A 772 -0.79 36.45 -33.53
CA PRO A 772 -1.59 35.25 -33.64
C PRO A 772 -1.77 34.61 -32.26
N ASP A 773 -3.02 34.35 -31.87
CA ASP A 773 -3.29 33.60 -30.66
C ASP A 773 -3.30 32.11 -30.97
N VAL A 774 -2.58 31.36 -30.15
CA VAL A 774 -2.35 29.93 -30.34
C VAL A 774 -2.86 29.18 -29.12
N ILE A 775 -3.65 28.14 -29.36
CA ILE A 775 -4.06 27.22 -28.30
C ILE A 775 -2.82 26.51 -27.77
N ARG A 776 -2.64 26.55 -26.45
CA ARG A 776 -1.54 25.87 -25.75
C ARG A 776 -1.99 25.20 -24.47
N SER A 777 -1.37 24.07 -24.15
CA SER A 777 -1.50 23.42 -22.84
C SER A 777 -0.70 24.17 -21.78
N ILE A 778 -1.25 24.27 -20.55
CA ILE A 778 -0.48 24.69 -19.38
C ILE A 778 0.26 23.52 -18.72
N GLY A 779 0.19 22.34 -19.34
CA GLY A 779 0.80 21.12 -18.85
C GLY A 779 -0.08 20.39 -17.85
N ASP A 780 0.59 19.72 -16.92
CA ASP A 780 -0.04 18.85 -15.92
C ASP A 780 0.76 18.86 -14.61
N LEU A 781 0.10 18.52 -13.50
CA LEU A 781 0.78 18.32 -12.23
C LEU A 781 1.58 17.02 -12.28
N ARG A 782 2.91 17.10 -12.21
CA ARG A 782 3.80 15.94 -12.35
C ARG A 782 4.88 15.95 -11.28
N CYS A 783 5.30 14.77 -10.82
CA CYS A 783 6.53 14.59 -10.07
C CYS A 783 7.69 14.35 -11.03
N ARG A 784 8.83 15.00 -10.76
CA ARG A 784 10.11 14.72 -11.43
C ARG A 784 11.18 14.31 -10.44
N ARG A 785 12.08 13.42 -10.86
CA ARG A 785 13.22 13.01 -10.03
C ARG A 785 14.36 14.03 -10.09
N SER A 786 14.96 14.32 -8.94
CA SER A 786 16.23 15.02 -8.79
C SER A 786 17.20 14.17 -7.98
N PRO A 787 18.50 14.52 -7.88
CA PRO A 787 19.43 13.84 -6.99
C PRO A 787 19.01 13.87 -5.50
N LYS A 788 18.15 14.82 -5.10
CA LYS A 788 17.73 15.01 -3.70
C LYS A 788 16.41 14.30 -3.36
N SER A 789 15.50 14.16 -4.32
CA SER A 789 14.16 13.60 -4.07
C SER A 789 13.51 13.14 -5.37
N SER A 790 12.63 12.13 -5.30
CA SER A 790 11.74 11.78 -6.41
C SER A 790 10.41 12.55 -6.39
N TYR A 791 10.07 13.24 -5.31
CA TYR A 791 8.75 13.84 -5.08
C TYR A 791 8.73 15.36 -5.37
N ASN A 792 9.28 15.77 -6.51
CA ASN A 792 9.29 17.18 -6.91
C ASN A 792 8.03 17.50 -7.73
N ALA A 793 6.89 17.66 -7.04
CA ALA A 793 5.60 17.93 -7.65
C ALA A 793 5.44 19.41 -8.04
N ALA A 794 5.09 19.67 -9.29
CA ALA A 794 4.79 21.00 -9.81
C ALA A 794 4.00 20.88 -11.13
N PHE A 795 3.53 21.99 -11.69
CA PHE A 795 3.00 22.00 -13.06
C PHE A 795 4.17 22.06 -14.05
N TRP A 796 4.34 20.98 -14.81
CA TRP A 796 5.41 20.79 -15.81
C TRP A 796 4.83 20.75 -17.22
N ASP A 797 5.71 20.78 -18.23
CA ASP A 797 5.35 20.56 -19.64
C ASP A 797 4.36 21.61 -20.19
N ARG A 798 4.41 22.82 -19.63
CA ARG A 798 3.73 23.98 -20.20
C ARG A 798 4.33 24.30 -21.55
N GLU A 799 3.49 24.24 -22.58
CA GLU A 799 3.91 24.48 -23.97
C GLU A 799 4.47 25.91 -24.15
N GLN A 800 5.68 25.99 -24.67
CA GLN A 800 6.31 27.24 -25.10
C GLN A 800 6.11 27.42 -26.60
N LEU A 801 5.58 28.58 -26.98
CA LEU A 801 5.36 28.91 -28.38
C LEU A 801 6.62 29.55 -28.97
N MET A 802 6.97 29.16 -30.18
CA MET A 802 8.02 29.75 -30.99
C MET A 802 7.46 30.07 -32.37
N PHE A 803 7.92 31.17 -32.95
CA PHE A 803 7.41 31.68 -34.23
C PHE A 803 8.55 31.96 -35.19
N GLU A 804 8.37 31.59 -36.46
CA GLU A 804 9.32 31.90 -37.53
C GLU A 804 8.59 32.44 -38.76
N ALA A 805 8.97 33.63 -39.21
CA ALA A 805 8.42 34.20 -40.42
C ALA A 805 8.99 33.49 -41.66
N VAL A 806 8.13 32.83 -42.43
CA VAL A 806 8.51 32.23 -43.73
C VAL A 806 8.32 33.25 -44.85
N ARG A 807 7.19 33.98 -44.83
CA ARG A 807 6.84 34.99 -45.82
C ARG A 807 5.90 36.02 -45.22
N LEU A 808 6.34 37.28 -45.18
CA LEU A 808 5.51 38.40 -44.73
C LEU A 808 5.47 39.51 -45.80
N PRO A 809 4.41 40.34 -45.81
CA PRO A 809 4.35 41.55 -46.61
C PRO A 809 5.58 42.45 -46.38
N PRO A 810 6.11 43.13 -47.42
CA PRO A 810 7.23 44.04 -47.27
C PRO A 810 6.98 45.11 -46.19
N GLY A 811 7.96 45.30 -45.31
CA GLY A 811 7.88 46.25 -44.19
C GLY A 811 7.30 45.69 -42.90
N LEU A 812 6.94 44.40 -42.86
CA LEU A 812 6.55 43.68 -41.64
C LEU A 812 7.62 42.67 -41.23
N SER A 813 7.77 42.47 -39.92
CA SER A 813 8.59 41.42 -39.31
C SER A 813 7.78 40.70 -38.22
N GLN A 814 8.27 39.54 -37.77
CA GLN A 814 7.66 38.78 -36.68
C GLN A 814 8.64 38.63 -35.52
N ASP A 815 8.16 38.86 -34.31
CA ASP A 815 8.91 38.54 -33.09
C ASP A 815 8.89 37.02 -32.83
N PRO A 816 10.05 36.36 -32.66
CA PRO A 816 10.13 34.90 -32.59
C PRO A 816 9.56 34.29 -31.29
N CYS A 817 9.39 35.09 -30.23
CA CYS A 817 8.92 34.61 -28.92
C CYS A 817 7.41 34.85 -28.70
N SER A 818 6.93 36.04 -29.05
CA SER A 818 5.54 36.45 -28.88
C SER A 818 4.69 36.16 -30.12
N GLY A 819 5.32 36.00 -31.29
CA GLY A 819 4.64 35.87 -32.57
C GLY A 819 4.12 37.19 -33.13
N LEU A 820 4.39 38.32 -32.46
CA LEU A 820 3.91 39.64 -32.88
C LEU A 820 4.45 40.00 -34.27
N ILE A 821 3.55 40.05 -35.24
CA ILE A 821 3.78 40.59 -36.58
C ILE A 821 3.56 42.10 -36.52
N SER A 822 4.60 42.89 -36.79
CA SER A 822 4.50 44.34 -36.73
C SER A 822 5.44 45.05 -37.71
N GLY A 823 5.15 46.32 -37.97
CA GLY A 823 5.93 47.15 -38.90
C GLY A 823 5.04 48.15 -39.65
N VAL A 824 5.52 48.63 -40.80
CA VAL A 824 4.77 49.54 -41.68
C VAL A 824 4.69 48.90 -43.06
N PRO A 825 3.50 48.45 -43.51
CA PRO A 825 3.36 47.86 -44.84
C PRO A 825 3.82 48.83 -45.93
N ALA A 826 4.77 48.39 -46.74
CA ALA A 826 5.41 49.24 -47.75
C ALA A 826 4.61 49.36 -49.05
N GLN A 827 3.55 48.56 -49.23
CA GLN A 827 2.71 48.54 -50.44
C GLN A 827 1.28 48.09 -50.10
N ALA A 828 0.27 48.68 -50.76
CA ALA A 828 -1.12 48.25 -50.68
C ALA A 828 -1.35 47.02 -51.58
N GLY A 829 -2.19 46.08 -51.16
CA GLY A 829 -2.44 44.83 -51.89
C GLY A 829 -3.05 43.72 -51.04
N GLN A 830 -3.24 42.54 -51.66
CA GLN A 830 -3.54 41.30 -50.94
C GLN A 830 -2.26 40.48 -50.85
N TYR A 831 -1.93 40.06 -49.63
CA TYR A 831 -0.75 39.26 -49.34
C TYR A 831 -1.14 37.98 -48.64
N GLU A 832 -0.30 36.96 -48.80
CA GLU A 832 -0.34 35.74 -47.99
C GLU A 832 0.78 35.84 -46.94
N MET A 833 0.41 35.86 -45.66
CA MET A 833 1.36 35.71 -44.56
C MET A 833 1.55 34.24 -44.26
N VAL A 834 2.79 33.77 -44.38
CA VAL A 834 3.19 32.40 -44.04
C VAL A 834 4.18 32.47 -42.90
N PHE A 835 3.91 31.76 -41.82
CA PHE A 835 4.79 31.64 -40.67
C PHE A 835 4.68 30.26 -40.05
N GLU A 836 5.73 29.82 -39.40
CA GLU A 836 5.73 28.58 -38.62
C GLU A 836 5.44 28.89 -37.15
N VAL A 837 4.69 27.98 -36.53
CA VAL A 837 4.40 27.98 -35.09
C VAL A 837 4.86 26.66 -34.53
N GLY A 838 5.82 26.69 -33.62
CA GLY A 838 6.23 25.55 -32.80
C GLY A 838 5.60 25.61 -31.42
N ALA A 839 5.22 24.46 -30.87
CA ALA A 839 4.89 24.30 -29.45
C ALA A 839 5.87 23.30 -28.84
N ASP A 840 6.74 23.73 -27.93
CA ASP A 840 7.71 22.86 -27.24
C ASP A 840 7.19 22.44 -25.86
N PRO A 841 7.13 21.12 -25.54
CA PRO A 841 7.39 19.99 -26.42
C PRO A 841 6.22 19.73 -27.39
N GLY A 842 6.49 19.40 -28.65
CA GLY A 842 5.45 19.19 -29.66
C GLY A 842 5.86 19.44 -31.10
N GLU A 843 4.87 19.64 -31.97
CA GLU A 843 5.03 19.81 -33.41
C GLU A 843 5.21 21.28 -33.81
N THR A 844 5.87 21.49 -34.94
CA THR A 844 5.84 22.75 -35.68
C THR A 844 4.83 22.66 -36.81
N ARG A 845 4.03 23.71 -37.00
CA ARG A 845 3.08 23.81 -38.11
C ARG A 845 3.26 25.09 -38.88
N THR A 846 3.24 24.99 -40.20
CA THR A 846 3.16 26.13 -41.11
C THR A 846 1.72 26.65 -41.15
N VAL A 847 1.56 27.95 -40.94
CA VAL A 847 0.28 28.66 -40.94
C VAL A 847 0.29 29.66 -42.07
N SER A 848 -0.76 29.64 -42.90
CA SER A 848 -0.99 30.63 -43.96
C SER A 848 -2.26 31.44 -43.64
N GLN A 849 -2.16 32.77 -43.69
CA GLN A 849 -3.26 33.70 -43.47
C GLN A 849 -3.22 34.86 -44.48
N GLY A 850 -4.36 35.18 -45.10
CA GLY A 850 -4.46 36.33 -45.99
C GLY A 850 -4.46 37.66 -45.24
N LEU A 851 -3.66 38.63 -45.69
CA LEU A 851 -3.67 40.02 -45.22
C LEU A 851 -4.08 40.96 -46.35
N ARG A 852 -5.08 41.81 -46.09
CA ARG A 852 -5.42 42.94 -46.96
C ARG A 852 -4.75 44.21 -46.44
N VAL A 853 -3.98 44.88 -47.30
CA VAL A 853 -3.39 46.20 -47.04
C VAL A 853 -4.13 47.22 -47.90
N GLU A 854 -4.91 48.09 -47.27
CA GLU A 854 -5.65 49.16 -47.91
C GLU A 854 -4.79 50.41 -48.13
N LYS A 855 -5.20 51.29 -49.04
CA LYS A 855 -4.51 52.54 -49.33
C LYS A 855 -4.66 53.56 -48.20
#